data_AF-E9HTX4-F1
#
_entry.id   AF-E9HTX4-F1
#
_cell.length_a   1.000
_cell.length_b   1.000
_cell.length_c   1.000
_cell.angle_alpha   90.00
_cell.angle_beta   90.00
_cell.angle_gamma   90.00
#
_symmetry.space_group_name_H-M   'P 1'
#
loop_
_entity.id
_entity.type
_entity.pdbx_description
1 polymer ?
#
loop_
_entity_poly.entity_id
_entity_poly.type
_entity_poly.pdbx_seq_one_letter_code
_entity_poly.pdbx_strand_id
1 'polypeptide(L)'
;MSNVLRVSKKVVGIRQTRNRLNAKLLTTENEELETFFSQERVNDKSTTSEIETAYIHDDPQEIFDEDILSSAIGDLNFEEPDSDVEFDDTQSQAAEESDDDSCSTQVPYIHVSSLLKVLHKDAGLTYLPLDSRTLLKSLRGKLLFEDMHPGKYRHFDLEASLVRFLVALQSKGIKIPSEIKLLFNADGLPLSKSGSNEFWPILVRIQGYDFVFAAGIYQGRGKPADVNVYLKFFAADIHQLRRSRLQFEGQTITVSVCGMSSDAPATAYILNIKGHNAFHGCRICTTRGSWTPTISKRTNARSGGRVTFPEINAPLRSDSSFRKRENIQHHNKNQIRSVVEDIIDDLTADVHLDYMHLVCIGCFKKLLNVFFCHPFDNIRLSPASLLAISAFREHVRQYIPSDFARKPRSAKDLPRWKATELRLDLLYLCPVIYKCFITKNSYDHLMLLHVSIRLLLERDSCQADADYANELLRLFVQVSSQLYGPAFVTFNIHSLIHLAKGVKKHGSFEDTSAFCFENKLQVYKNMVRPCGRSLEQLVRRIDQECKISVLSVTSRVSSAAQKPLVLKMLNFCGPILPGLLSGKQYKQLVLENTILTNSLPDNCVIIEGNHVVLIANFVWEYEKLYVIGRRYLHQENYFSYPLPSSNIYEIVVSQLSHTLESFEFCEVKYKCIRIPTFFPETGSYFVSKLLNLNIN
;
A
#
# COMPACT_ATOMS: atom_id res chain seq x y z
N MET A 1 -38.61 -14.67 18.63
CA MET A 1 -38.57 -13.75 17.45
C MET A 1 -39.10 -12.32 17.69
N SER A 2 -39.92 -12.02 18.72
CA SER A 2 -40.51 -10.67 18.88
C SER A 2 -39.55 -9.58 19.42
N ASN A 3 -38.54 -9.94 20.24
CA ASN A 3 -37.61 -8.96 20.84
C ASN A 3 -36.46 -8.52 19.91
N VAL A 4 -36.07 -9.35 18.93
CA VAL A 4 -35.05 -9.01 17.91
C VAL A 4 -35.56 -7.93 16.94
N LEU A 5 -36.87 -7.92 16.66
CA LEU A 5 -37.52 -6.92 15.80
C LEU A 5 -37.67 -5.53 16.46
N ARG A 6 -37.72 -5.45 17.81
CA ARG A 6 -37.84 -4.16 18.53
C ARG A 6 -36.51 -3.41 18.65
N VAL A 7 -35.38 -4.12 18.77
CA VAL A 7 -34.03 -3.50 18.79
C VAL A 7 -33.63 -3.04 17.38
N SER A 8 -33.96 -3.81 16.34
CA SER A 8 -33.70 -3.44 14.95
C SER A 8 -34.43 -2.15 14.54
N LYS A 9 -35.66 -1.90 15.01
CA LYS A 9 -36.42 -0.67 14.67
C LYS A 9 -35.87 0.58 15.35
N LYS A 10 -35.37 0.51 16.58
CA LYS A 10 -34.73 1.64 17.29
C LYS A 10 -33.36 2.01 16.69
N VAL A 11 -32.56 1.02 16.29
CA VAL A 11 -31.25 1.26 15.64
C VAL A 11 -31.41 1.84 14.23
N VAL A 12 -32.44 1.43 13.48
CA VAL A 12 -32.78 2.00 12.16
C VAL A 12 -33.29 3.44 12.29
N GLY A 13 -34.12 3.74 13.30
CA GLY A 13 -34.62 5.10 13.56
C GLY A 13 -33.51 6.10 13.89
N ILE A 14 -32.54 5.72 14.72
CA ILE A 14 -31.40 6.59 15.08
C ILE A 14 -30.45 6.81 13.88
N ARG A 15 -30.26 5.79 13.03
CA ARG A 15 -29.49 5.92 11.77
C ARG A 15 -30.16 6.87 10.78
N GLN A 16 -31.49 6.82 10.64
CA GLN A 16 -32.21 7.70 9.71
C GLN A 16 -32.20 9.16 10.16
N THR A 17 -32.31 9.43 11.46
CA THR A 17 -32.25 10.80 12.00
C THR A 17 -30.84 11.40 11.87
N ARG A 18 -29.79 10.60 12.12
CA ARG A 18 -28.39 11.01 11.91
C ARG A 18 -28.08 11.26 10.43
N ASN A 19 -28.60 10.45 9.52
CA ASN A 19 -28.44 10.67 8.07
C ASN A 19 -29.19 11.91 7.57
N ARG A 20 -30.36 12.24 8.14
CA ARG A 20 -31.10 13.47 7.82
C ARG A 20 -30.41 14.74 8.35
N LEU A 21 -29.81 14.67 9.54
CA LEU A 21 -29.02 15.77 10.11
C LEU A 21 -27.73 16.00 9.31
N ASN A 22 -27.02 14.92 8.95
CA ASN A 22 -25.84 15.01 8.08
C ASN A 22 -26.18 15.53 6.67
N ALA A 23 -27.32 15.12 6.10
CA ALA A 23 -27.76 15.62 4.79
C ALA A 23 -28.12 17.11 4.85
N LYS A 24 -28.71 17.59 5.95
CA LYS A 24 -29.00 19.02 6.14
C LYS A 24 -27.74 19.87 6.33
N LEU A 25 -26.75 19.38 7.08
CA LEU A 25 -25.45 20.04 7.24
C LEU A 25 -24.68 20.11 5.91
N LEU A 26 -24.69 19.02 5.13
CA LEU A 26 -24.08 18.98 3.80
C LEU A 26 -24.74 19.93 2.80
N THR A 27 -26.07 20.12 2.86
CA THR A 27 -26.75 21.09 1.97
C THR A 27 -26.38 22.53 2.29
N THR A 28 -26.26 22.89 3.58
CA THR A 28 -25.92 24.26 3.98
C THR A 28 -24.45 24.59 3.67
N GLU A 29 -23.53 23.64 3.87
CA GLU A 29 -22.13 23.80 3.46
C GLU A 29 -21.96 23.83 1.93
N ASN A 30 -22.77 23.08 1.18
CA ASN A 30 -22.74 23.09 -0.29
C ASN A 30 -23.24 24.41 -0.90
N GLU A 31 -24.24 25.06 -0.31
CA GLU A 31 -24.73 26.38 -0.77
C GLU A 31 -23.65 27.47 -0.59
N GLU A 32 -22.93 27.45 0.52
CA GLU A 32 -21.80 28.38 0.76
C GLU A 32 -20.59 28.10 -0.16
N LEU A 33 -20.30 26.82 -0.44
CA LEU A 33 -19.24 26.40 -1.36
C LEU A 33 -19.59 26.70 -2.83
N GLU A 34 -20.83 26.49 -3.27
CA GLU A 34 -21.30 26.86 -4.62
C GLU A 34 -21.17 28.37 -4.87
N THR A 35 -21.41 29.17 -3.83
CA THR A 35 -21.24 30.62 -3.88
C THR A 35 -19.75 31.00 -4.02
N PHE A 36 -18.85 30.31 -3.30
CA PHE A 36 -17.40 30.48 -3.44
C PHE A 36 -16.89 30.09 -4.85
N PHE A 37 -17.29 28.93 -5.37
CA PHE A 37 -16.90 28.48 -6.72
C PHE A 37 -17.52 29.33 -7.85
N SER A 38 -18.54 30.14 -7.54
CA SER A 38 -19.10 31.10 -8.47
C SER A 38 -18.33 32.43 -8.47
N GLN A 39 -17.75 32.82 -7.33
CA GLN A 39 -16.94 34.04 -7.18
C GLN A 39 -15.54 33.91 -7.78
N GLU A 40 -14.89 32.75 -7.68
CA GLU A 40 -13.59 32.53 -8.36
C GLU A 40 -13.69 32.51 -9.89
N ARG A 41 -14.87 32.27 -10.47
CA ARG A 41 -15.10 32.36 -11.93
C ARG A 41 -15.05 33.80 -12.46
N VAL A 42 -15.19 34.81 -11.60
CA VAL A 42 -15.36 36.22 -11.99
C VAL A 42 -14.07 37.03 -11.84
N ASN A 43 -13.10 36.58 -11.03
CA ASN A 43 -11.92 37.37 -10.69
C ASN A 43 -10.75 37.32 -11.68
N ASP A 44 -11.00 36.88 -12.91
CA ASP A 44 -10.03 36.98 -14.01
C ASP A 44 -10.09 38.36 -14.70
N LYS A 45 -10.11 39.45 -13.92
CA LYS A 45 -9.83 40.83 -14.37
C LYS A 45 -9.23 41.66 -13.24
N SER A 46 -8.08 42.27 -13.55
CA SER A 46 -7.26 43.13 -12.70
C SER A 46 -7.99 44.33 -12.09
N THR A 47 -7.78 44.60 -10.80
CA THR A 47 -7.26 45.90 -10.30
C THR A 47 -6.88 45.84 -8.81
N THR A 48 -5.81 46.58 -8.51
CA THR A 48 -5.21 46.88 -7.20
C THR A 48 -6.07 47.81 -6.34
N SER A 49 -6.17 47.55 -5.04
CA SER A 49 -6.29 48.60 -4.01
C SER A 49 -5.92 48.10 -2.62
N GLU A 50 -5.12 48.91 -1.94
CA GLU A 50 -4.63 48.79 -0.57
C GLU A 50 -5.78 48.87 0.46
N ILE A 51 -5.76 48.02 1.49
CA ILE A 51 -6.49 48.27 2.76
C ILE A 51 -5.65 47.80 3.95
N GLU A 52 -5.64 48.69 4.95
CA GLU A 52 -4.83 48.76 6.15
C GLU A 52 -5.02 47.62 7.16
N THR A 53 -3.94 47.40 7.90
CA THR A 53 -3.75 46.56 9.08
C THR A 53 -4.62 46.94 10.28
N ALA A 54 -5.19 45.94 10.97
CA ALA A 54 -5.52 46.03 12.38
C ALA A 54 -4.91 44.83 13.13
N TYR A 55 -4.02 45.16 14.07
CA TYR A 55 -3.31 44.26 14.97
C TYR A 55 -4.24 43.71 16.06
N ILE A 56 -4.14 42.42 16.35
CA ILE A 56 -4.42 41.88 17.70
C ILE A 56 -3.27 40.92 18.04
N HIS A 57 -2.51 41.32 19.06
CA HIS A 57 -1.56 40.50 19.79
C HIS A 57 -2.33 39.47 20.63
N ASP A 58 -1.87 38.22 20.65
CA ASP A 58 -1.58 37.52 21.91
C ASP A 58 -0.74 36.26 21.66
N ASP A 59 0.25 36.10 22.53
CA ASP A 59 1.31 35.08 22.53
C ASP A 59 0.80 33.74 23.10
N PRO A 60 1.51 32.62 22.85
CA PRO A 60 1.02 31.25 23.08
C PRO A 60 1.54 30.65 24.38
N GLN A 61 0.71 29.82 25.04
CA GLN A 61 1.19 28.75 25.93
C GLN A 61 0.08 27.72 26.25
N GLU A 62 0.53 26.50 26.58
CA GLU A 62 -0.20 25.35 27.17
C GLU A 62 -0.76 24.31 26.17
N ILE A 63 -0.11 23.14 26.02
CA ILE A 63 -0.17 21.91 26.87
C ILE A 63 -1.59 21.30 26.82
N PHE A 64 -1.73 20.19 26.10
CA PHE A 64 -2.94 19.37 26.13
C PHE A 64 -2.59 17.98 26.65
N ASP A 65 -3.04 17.72 27.88
CA ASP A 65 -3.19 16.40 28.47
C ASP A 65 -4.41 15.68 27.85
N GLU A 66 -4.20 14.42 27.46
CA GLU A 66 -5.26 13.47 27.11
C GLU A 66 -5.57 12.64 28.36
N ASP A 67 -6.78 12.76 28.93
CA ASP A 67 -7.46 11.64 29.56
C ASP A 67 -8.93 11.92 29.92
N ILE A 68 -9.66 10.81 30.13
CA ILE A 68 -11.03 10.64 30.66
C ILE A 68 -12.10 10.39 29.57
N LEU A 69 -12.47 9.11 29.39
CA LEU A 69 -13.75 8.60 29.92
C LEU A 69 -13.77 7.06 29.95
N SER A 70 -13.91 6.51 31.15
CA SER A 70 -14.22 5.09 31.39
C SER A 70 -15.43 4.99 32.33
N SER A 71 -16.05 3.81 32.33
CA SER A 71 -17.16 3.32 33.16
C SER A 71 -18.57 3.43 32.56
N ALA A 72 -19.15 2.26 32.29
CA ALA A 72 -20.47 1.83 32.77
C ALA A 72 -20.91 0.55 32.02
N ILE A 73 -20.60 -0.64 32.56
CA ILE A 73 -21.38 -1.86 32.30
C ILE A 73 -21.41 -2.65 33.61
N GLY A 74 -22.60 -2.68 34.24
CA GLY A 74 -22.94 -3.56 35.35
C GLY A 74 -24.07 -4.50 34.94
N ASP A 75 -23.84 -5.78 35.21
CA ASP A 75 -24.75 -6.89 35.52
C ASP A 75 -26.10 -7.00 34.80
N LEU A 76 -26.23 -8.05 33.98
CA LEU A 76 -27.51 -8.71 33.69
C LEU A 76 -27.32 -10.24 33.64
N ASN A 77 -27.90 -10.92 34.62
CA ASN A 77 -28.03 -12.38 34.71
C ASN A 77 -28.94 -12.91 33.58
N PHE A 78 -28.58 -14.07 33.03
CA PHE A 78 -29.41 -14.84 32.07
C PHE A 78 -29.82 -16.17 32.70
N GLU A 79 -31.13 -16.44 32.71
CA GLU A 79 -31.71 -17.77 32.93
C GLU A 79 -31.99 -18.44 31.56
N GLU A 80 -31.77 -19.76 31.51
CA GLU A 80 -31.99 -20.65 30.36
C GLU A 80 -33.48 -20.93 30.10
N PRO A 81 -33.83 -21.36 28.87
CA PRO A 81 -34.31 -22.76 28.77
C PRO A 81 -33.92 -23.51 27.47
N ASP A 82 -33.93 -24.84 27.63
CA ASP A 82 -33.74 -25.94 26.68
C ASP A 82 -34.62 -25.93 25.41
N SER A 83 -34.10 -26.51 24.31
CA SER A 83 -34.63 -27.75 23.70
C SER A 83 -34.01 -28.07 22.33
N ASP A 84 -33.32 -29.21 22.28
CA ASP A 84 -33.05 -30.21 21.23
C ASP A 84 -33.49 -29.96 19.76
N VAL A 85 -32.51 -30.06 18.85
CA VAL A 85 -32.71 -30.55 17.45
C VAL A 85 -31.48 -31.36 17.03
N GLU A 86 -31.67 -32.65 16.77
CA GLU A 86 -30.68 -33.60 16.26
C GLU A 86 -30.23 -33.25 14.83
N PHE A 87 -28.92 -33.39 14.54
CA PHE A 87 -28.39 -33.51 13.18
C PHE A 87 -27.23 -34.52 13.12
N ASP A 88 -27.40 -35.48 12.23
CA ASP A 88 -26.52 -36.64 11.99
C ASP A 88 -25.47 -36.37 10.89
N ASP A 89 -24.33 -37.02 11.07
CA ASP A 89 -23.17 -37.36 10.22
C ASP A 89 -22.73 -36.48 9.03
N THR A 90 -21.77 -35.58 9.32
CA THR A 90 -20.72 -35.08 8.40
C THR A 90 -19.40 -34.87 9.17
N GLN A 91 -18.90 -35.90 9.85
CA GLN A 91 -17.89 -35.73 10.92
C GLN A 91 -16.42 -35.60 10.46
N SER A 92 -16.06 -35.88 9.20
CA SER A 92 -14.65 -35.91 8.78
C SER A 92 -14.15 -34.71 7.94
N GLN A 93 -15.04 -33.89 7.36
CA GLN A 93 -14.64 -32.72 6.53
C GLN A 93 -14.66 -31.39 7.30
N ALA A 94 -15.48 -31.26 8.34
CA ALA A 94 -15.62 -30.01 9.09
C ALA A 94 -14.39 -29.62 9.94
N ALA A 95 -13.56 -30.60 10.35
CA ALA A 95 -12.37 -30.34 11.14
C ALA A 95 -11.28 -29.62 10.33
N GLU A 96 -11.08 -30.03 9.07
CA GLU A 96 -10.08 -29.42 8.17
C GLU A 96 -10.48 -28.02 7.70
N GLU A 97 -11.78 -27.75 7.49
CA GLU A 97 -12.27 -26.41 7.15
C GLU A 97 -12.26 -25.44 8.34
N SER A 98 -12.40 -25.92 9.58
CA SER A 98 -12.38 -25.07 10.78
C SER A 98 -10.99 -24.53 11.16
N ASP A 99 -9.92 -25.24 10.77
CA ASP A 99 -8.53 -24.87 11.04
C ASP A 99 -8.08 -23.66 10.20
N ASP A 100 -8.60 -23.52 8.98
CA ASP A 100 -8.27 -22.42 8.05
C ASP A 100 -8.91 -21.08 8.49
N ASP A 101 -10.12 -21.13 9.07
CA ASP A 101 -10.90 -19.93 9.41
C ASP A 101 -10.51 -19.31 10.78
N SER A 102 -9.97 -20.10 11.71
CA SER A 102 -9.55 -19.61 13.03
C SER A 102 -8.25 -18.79 13.01
N CYS A 103 -7.41 -19.00 11.98
CA CYS A 103 -6.14 -18.29 11.82
C CYS A 103 -6.28 -17.07 10.89
N SER A 104 -7.30 -17.05 10.02
CA SER A 104 -7.67 -15.91 9.18
C SER A 104 -8.43 -14.83 9.98
N THR A 105 -9.19 -15.25 10.99
CA THR A 105 -9.89 -14.37 11.92
C THR A 105 -9.00 -14.05 13.12
N GLN A 106 -8.93 -12.78 13.56
CA GLN A 106 -8.13 -12.38 14.73
C GLN A 106 -8.77 -12.84 16.06
N VAL A 107 -9.36 -14.04 16.10
CA VAL A 107 -10.08 -14.57 17.27
C VAL A 107 -9.05 -14.96 18.34
N PRO A 108 -9.11 -14.38 19.55
CA PRO A 108 -8.23 -14.81 20.63
C PRO A 108 -8.38 -16.31 20.92
N TYR A 109 -7.27 -17.05 21.00
CA TYR A 109 -7.24 -18.49 21.32
C TYR A 109 -8.07 -18.94 22.53
N ILE A 110 -8.35 -18.04 23.47
CA ILE A 110 -9.23 -18.34 24.60
C ILE A 110 -10.67 -18.60 24.14
N HIS A 111 -11.16 -17.87 23.14
CA HIS A 111 -12.49 -18.10 22.58
C HIS A 111 -12.54 -19.38 21.76
N VAL A 112 -11.46 -19.70 21.03
CA VAL A 112 -11.34 -21.00 20.33
C VAL A 112 -11.33 -22.14 21.34
N SER A 113 -10.55 -22.05 22.42
CA SER A 113 -10.56 -23.07 23.49
C SER A 113 -11.92 -23.15 24.19
N SER A 114 -12.62 -22.04 24.42
CA SER A 114 -13.97 -22.05 24.99
C SER A 114 -14.97 -22.71 24.04
N LEU A 115 -14.91 -22.40 22.75
CA LEU A 115 -15.74 -23.04 21.73
C LEU A 115 -15.43 -24.54 21.64
N LEU A 116 -14.16 -24.94 21.62
CA LEU A 116 -13.76 -26.33 21.60
C LEU A 116 -14.29 -27.10 22.82
N LYS A 117 -14.33 -26.48 24.00
CA LYS A 117 -14.94 -27.09 25.19
C LYS A 117 -16.45 -27.30 25.02
N VAL A 118 -17.15 -26.32 24.47
CA VAL A 118 -18.59 -26.44 24.17
C VAL A 118 -18.83 -27.53 23.12
N LEU A 119 -18.09 -27.53 22.02
CA LEU A 119 -18.20 -28.54 20.96
C LEU A 119 -17.85 -29.95 21.48
N HIS A 120 -16.81 -30.07 22.29
CA HIS A 120 -16.39 -31.36 22.85
C HIS A 120 -17.42 -31.91 23.86
N LYS A 121 -17.97 -31.04 24.72
CA LYS A 121 -18.86 -31.44 25.81
C LYS A 121 -20.32 -31.53 25.38
N ASP A 122 -20.83 -30.47 24.76
CA ASP A 122 -22.27 -30.28 24.54
C ASP A 122 -22.69 -30.79 23.15
N ALA A 123 -21.81 -30.74 22.14
CA ALA A 123 -22.05 -31.33 20.83
C ALA A 123 -21.50 -32.77 20.68
N GLY A 124 -20.96 -33.36 21.75
CA GLY A 124 -20.46 -34.74 21.77
C GLY A 124 -19.22 -34.99 20.89
N LEU A 125 -18.58 -33.95 20.34
CA LEU A 125 -17.44 -34.06 19.42
C LEU A 125 -16.13 -34.35 20.19
N THR A 126 -16.08 -35.49 20.86
CA THR A 126 -14.99 -35.87 21.78
C THR A 126 -13.63 -36.05 21.10
N TYR A 127 -13.60 -36.16 19.77
CA TYR A 127 -12.36 -36.19 19.00
C TYR A 127 -11.66 -34.82 18.90
N LEU A 128 -12.39 -33.72 19.12
CA LEU A 128 -11.82 -32.38 19.12
C LEU A 128 -11.04 -32.13 20.42
N PRO A 129 -9.85 -31.52 20.38
CA PRO A 129 -9.10 -31.22 21.58
C PRO A 129 -9.71 -30.05 22.36
N LEU A 130 -9.61 -30.07 23.69
CA LEU A 130 -10.13 -29.02 24.58
C LEU A 130 -9.36 -27.69 24.54
N ASP A 131 -8.20 -27.67 23.89
CA ASP A 131 -7.30 -26.52 23.88
C ASP A 131 -6.86 -26.21 22.45
N SER A 132 -7.07 -24.96 22.04
CA SER A 132 -6.70 -24.45 20.73
C SER A 132 -5.22 -24.67 20.37
N ARG A 133 -4.30 -24.73 21.35
CA ARG A 133 -2.88 -25.01 21.07
C ARG A 133 -2.66 -26.47 20.66
N THR A 134 -3.49 -27.38 21.17
CA THR A 134 -3.50 -28.79 20.79
C THR A 134 -4.13 -28.97 19.42
N LEU A 135 -5.23 -28.27 19.15
CA LEU A 135 -5.84 -28.20 17.81
C LEU A 135 -4.79 -27.78 16.77
N LEU A 136 -4.17 -26.62 17.00
CA LEU A 136 -3.21 -26.01 16.07
C LEU A 136 -1.80 -26.63 16.10
N LYS A 137 -1.61 -27.77 16.78
CA LYS A 137 -0.32 -28.48 16.91
C LYS A 137 0.87 -27.55 17.18
N SER A 138 0.66 -26.57 18.06
CA SER A 138 1.61 -25.49 18.33
C SER A 138 2.93 -26.05 18.86
N LEU A 139 4.08 -25.45 18.49
CA LEU A 139 5.37 -25.79 19.12
C LEU A 139 5.21 -25.81 20.65
N ARG A 140 5.56 -26.94 21.27
CA ARG A 140 5.58 -27.15 22.73
C ARG A 140 7.03 -27.13 23.23
N GLY A 141 7.23 -26.76 24.50
CA GLY A 141 8.56 -26.74 25.12
C GLY A 141 9.30 -25.41 25.03
N LYS A 142 10.56 -25.41 25.51
CA LYS A 142 11.43 -24.23 25.61
C LYS A 142 11.98 -23.87 24.22
N LEU A 143 11.79 -22.62 23.80
CA LEU A 143 12.39 -22.10 22.57
C LEU A 143 13.86 -21.74 22.83
N LEU A 144 14.71 -22.01 21.83
CA LEU A 144 16.11 -21.62 21.84
C LEU A 144 16.29 -20.29 21.10
N PHE A 145 17.02 -19.39 21.73
CA PHE A 145 17.37 -18.07 21.22
C PHE A 145 18.86 -17.88 21.30
N GLU A 146 19.40 -17.19 20.30
CA GLU A 146 20.78 -16.71 20.29
C GLU A 146 20.83 -15.38 21.06
N ASP A 147 21.77 -15.25 21.98
CA ASP A 147 22.02 -13.96 22.64
C ASP A 147 22.70 -13.02 21.64
N MET A 148 22.11 -11.83 21.44
CA MET A 148 22.57 -10.86 20.45
C MET A 148 22.42 -9.46 21.04
N HIS A 149 23.48 -8.86 21.55
CA HIS A 149 23.40 -7.60 22.29
C HIS A 149 22.69 -6.47 21.50
N PRO A 150 21.79 -5.69 22.14
CA PRO A 150 21.29 -5.77 23.53
C PRO A 150 20.08 -6.70 23.75
N GLY A 151 19.78 -7.59 22.81
CA GLY A 151 18.59 -8.42 22.78
C GLY A 151 18.84 -9.91 22.52
N LYS A 152 17.86 -10.54 21.87
CA LYS A 152 17.85 -11.97 21.52
C LYS A 152 17.40 -12.16 20.08
N TYR A 153 17.85 -13.26 19.48
CA TYR A 153 17.57 -13.58 18.09
C TYR A 153 17.05 -15.01 17.93
N ARG A 154 16.13 -15.20 16.99
CA ARG A 154 15.68 -16.50 16.50
C ARG A 154 15.88 -16.57 15.01
N HIS A 155 16.62 -17.58 14.56
CA HIS A 155 16.73 -17.94 13.15
C HIS A 155 15.61 -18.89 12.72
N PHE A 156 15.15 -18.77 11.48
CA PHE A 156 14.24 -19.70 10.82
C PHE A 156 14.96 -20.33 9.63
N ASP A 157 14.80 -21.64 9.48
CA ASP A 157 15.40 -22.39 8.38
C ASP A 157 14.85 -21.91 7.02
N LEU A 158 15.73 -21.27 6.24
CA LEU A 158 15.39 -20.73 4.94
C LEU A 158 15.05 -21.84 3.94
N GLU A 159 15.82 -22.94 3.93
CA GLU A 159 15.60 -24.07 3.02
C GLU A 159 14.23 -24.71 3.26
N ALA A 160 13.89 -24.98 4.53
CA ALA A 160 12.57 -25.51 4.89
C ALA A 160 11.43 -24.57 4.46
N SER A 161 11.65 -23.25 4.52
CA SER A 161 10.65 -22.25 4.08
C SER A 161 10.46 -22.25 2.57
N LEU A 162 11.53 -22.44 1.80
CA LEU A 162 11.47 -22.59 0.35
C LEU A 162 10.81 -23.91 -0.07
N VAL A 163 11.11 -25.01 0.62
CA VAL A 163 10.43 -26.30 0.36
C VAL A 163 8.92 -26.17 0.59
N ARG A 164 8.48 -25.50 1.67
CA ARG A 164 7.04 -25.25 1.91
C ARG A 164 6.39 -24.46 0.79
N PHE A 165 7.09 -23.45 0.27
CA PHE A 165 6.62 -22.69 -0.89
C PHE A 165 6.47 -23.59 -2.14
N LEU A 166 7.43 -24.47 -2.41
CA LEU A 166 7.38 -25.39 -3.54
C LEU A 166 6.25 -26.41 -3.43
N VAL A 167 6.02 -26.97 -2.24
CA VAL A 167 4.87 -27.84 -1.95
C VAL A 167 3.55 -27.12 -2.24
N ALA A 168 3.44 -25.84 -1.86
CA ALA A 168 2.26 -25.02 -2.12
C ALA A 168 2.05 -24.70 -3.61
N LEU A 169 3.12 -24.58 -4.41
CA LEU A 169 2.99 -24.47 -5.86
C LEU A 169 2.49 -25.77 -6.48
N GLN A 170 3.09 -26.90 -6.08
CA GLN A 170 2.73 -28.21 -6.58
C GLN A 170 1.28 -28.57 -6.27
N SER A 171 0.80 -28.31 -5.05
CA SER A 171 -0.59 -28.59 -4.65
C SER A 171 -1.61 -27.79 -5.46
N LYS A 172 -1.20 -26.65 -6.03
CA LYS A 172 -2.02 -25.80 -6.91
C LYS A 172 -1.83 -26.10 -8.39
N GLY A 173 -1.02 -27.10 -8.75
CA GLY A 173 -0.68 -27.40 -10.14
C GLY A 173 0.14 -26.31 -10.83
N ILE A 174 0.78 -25.42 -10.06
CA ILE A 174 1.65 -24.37 -10.60
C ILE A 174 3.02 -24.99 -10.89
N LYS A 175 3.56 -24.71 -12.08
CA LYS A 175 4.87 -25.22 -12.50
C LYS A 175 5.97 -24.77 -11.53
N ILE A 176 6.76 -25.73 -11.08
CA ILE A 176 7.94 -25.48 -10.24
C ILE A 176 8.99 -24.68 -11.04
N PRO A 177 9.47 -23.53 -10.52
CA PRO A 177 10.46 -22.73 -11.22
C PRO A 177 11.86 -23.35 -11.10
N SER A 178 12.67 -23.19 -12.15
CA SER A 178 14.09 -23.59 -12.12
C SER A 178 14.97 -22.64 -11.30
N GLU A 179 14.50 -21.41 -11.05
CA GLU A 179 15.17 -20.39 -10.24
C GLU A 179 14.18 -19.70 -9.28
N ILE A 180 14.58 -19.56 -8.03
CA ILE A 180 13.90 -18.78 -7.00
C ILE A 180 14.74 -17.53 -6.70
N LYS A 181 14.17 -16.35 -6.95
CA LYS A 181 14.79 -15.05 -6.67
C LYS A 181 14.23 -14.46 -5.38
N LEU A 182 15.11 -14.19 -4.42
CA LEU A 182 14.79 -13.68 -3.09
C LEU A 182 15.02 -12.17 -3.03
N LEU A 183 13.96 -11.43 -2.70
CA LEU A 183 14.03 -10.04 -2.28
C LEU A 183 13.87 -10.00 -0.77
N PHE A 184 14.81 -9.39 -0.03
CA PHE A 184 14.69 -9.32 1.43
C PHE A 184 14.55 -7.89 1.96
N ASN A 185 14.05 -7.79 3.19
CA ASN A 185 13.87 -6.56 3.96
C ASN A 185 14.31 -6.80 5.40
N ALA A 186 14.89 -5.78 6.03
CA ALA A 186 15.16 -5.81 7.45
C ALA A 186 14.94 -4.43 8.10
N ASP A 187 13.67 -4.15 8.43
CA ASP A 187 13.25 -2.90 9.05
C ASP A 187 12.88 -3.08 10.53
N GLY A 188 12.97 -2.00 11.30
CA GLY A 188 12.59 -1.99 12.71
C GLY A 188 11.08 -1.87 12.90
N LEU A 189 10.52 -2.67 13.80
CA LEU A 189 9.11 -2.67 14.18
C LEU A 189 8.95 -2.38 15.68
N PRO A 190 8.61 -1.13 16.06
CA PRO A 190 8.35 -0.78 17.45
C PRO A 190 7.16 -1.54 18.02
N LEU A 191 7.34 -2.15 19.19
CA LEU A 191 6.31 -2.94 19.87
C LEU A 191 5.30 -2.09 20.62
N SER A 192 5.74 -0.96 21.18
CA SER A 192 4.87 0.02 21.83
C SER A 192 5.28 1.43 21.43
N LYS A 193 4.41 2.41 21.69
CA LYS A 193 4.69 3.82 21.38
C LYS A 193 5.69 4.45 22.37
N SER A 194 5.80 3.89 23.58
CA SER A 194 6.57 4.44 24.70
C SER A 194 7.78 3.58 25.11
N GLY A 195 7.87 2.34 24.63
CA GLY A 195 8.95 1.42 24.96
C GLY A 195 10.07 1.44 23.92
N SER A 196 11.31 1.21 24.36
CA SER A 196 12.47 1.07 23.47
C SER A 196 12.61 -0.31 22.83
N ASN A 197 11.69 -1.24 23.13
CA ASN A 197 11.73 -2.59 22.57
C ASN A 197 11.18 -2.60 21.13
N GLU A 198 11.98 -3.16 20.23
CA GLU A 198 11.66 -3.26 18.80
C GLU A 198 11.96 -4.68 18.32
N PHE A 199 11.20 -5.14 17.33
CA PHE A 199 11.62 -6.26 16.51
C PHE A 199 12.43 -5.77 15.31
N TRP A 200 13.44 -6.56 14.93
CA TRP A 200 14.10 -6.45 13.64
C TRP A 200 14.02 -7.82 12.96
N PRO A 201 12.94 -8.08 12.21
CA PRO A 201 12.82 -9.27 11.39
C PRO A 201 13.61 -9.13 10.08
N ILE A 202 14.17 -10.24 9.62
CA ILE A 202 14.66 -10.43 8.25
C ILE A 202 13.50 -11.09 7.50
N LEU A 203 12.79 -10.30 6.70
CA LEU A 203 11.70 -10.78 5.86
C LEU A 203 12.21 -11.09 4.46
N VAL A 204 11.68 -12.15 3.85
CA VAL A 204 12.03 -12.59 2.50
C VAL A 204 10.75 -12.72 1.69
N ARG A 205 10.75 -12.14 0.49
CA ARG A 205 9.74 -12.29 -0.54
C ARG A 205 10.33 -13.06 -1.72
N ILE A 206 9.55 -13.97 -2.29
CA ILE A 206 9.90 -14.62 -3.55
C ILE A 206 9.36 -13.77 -4.71
N GLN A 207 10.24 -13.35 -5.62
CA GLN A 207 9.87 -12.51 -6.76
C GLN A 207 8.86 -13.25 -7.66
N GLY A 208 7.82 -12.54 -8.10
CA GLY A 208 6.70 -13.13 -8.87
C GLY A 208 5.56 -13.71 -8.04
N TYR A 209 5.70 -13.77 -6.71
CA TYR A 209 4.70 -14.34 -5.81
C TYR A 209 4.35 -13.41 -4.64
N ASP A 210 3.15 -13.56 -4.08
CA ASP A 210 2.70 -12.92 -2.83
C ASP A 210 3.12 -13.69 -1.57
N PHE A 211 4.30 -14.33 -1.61
CA PHE A 211 4.79 -15.13 -0.50
C PHE A 211 5.89 -14.40 0.26
N VAL A 212 5.58 -13.95 1.49
CA VAL A 212 6.50 -13.27 2.40
C VAL A 212 6.61 -14.05 3.72
N PHE A 213 7.83 -14.38 4.11
CA PHE A 213 8.12 -15.14 5.33
C PHE A 213 9.33 -14.56 6.08
N ALA A 214 9.52 -14.95 7.34
CA ALA A 214 10.69 -14.54 8.11
C ALA A 214 11.83 -15.57 8.00
N ALA A 215 13.05 -15.10 7.74
CA ALA A 215 14.28 -15.88 7.86
C ALA A 215 14.95 -15.69 9.24
N GLY A 216 14.63 -14.62 9.96
CA GLY A 216 15.15 -14.38 11.30
C GLY A 216 14.40 -13.26 11.99
N ILE A 217 14.38 -13.26 13.33
CA ILE A 217 13.77 -12.21 14.13
C ILE A 217 14.66 -11.91 15.32
N TYR A 218 15.12 -10.66 15.38
CA TYR A 218 15.73 -10.09 16.57
C TYR A 218 14.68 -9.34 17.40
N GLN A 219 14.80 -9.39 18.73
CA GLN A 219 14.12 -8.49 19.65
C GLN A 219 15.13 -7.90 20.64
N GLY A 220 15.12 -6.57 20.80
CA GLY A 220 15.86 -5.92 21.88
C GLY A 220 15.50 -4.46 22.04
N ARG A 221 16.26 -3.76 22.89
CA ARG A 221 16.12 -2.32 23.12
C ARG A 221 16.80 -1.57 21.97
N GLY A 222 16.01 -1.24 20.94
CA GLY A 222 16.49 -0.75 19.66
C GLY A 222 17.15 -1.84 18.81
N LYS A 223 17.69 -1.42 17.66
CA LYS A 223 18.33 -2.29 16.67
C LYS A 223 19.53 -3.10 17.21
N PRO A 224 19.90 -4.22 16.57
CA PRO A 224 21.08 -4.99 16.97
C PRO A 224 22.36 -4.13 16.93
N ALA A 225 23.26 -4.31 17.88
CA ALA A 225 24.47 -3.49 17.95
C ALA A 225 25.43 -3.75 16.78
N ASP A 226 25.53 -4.99 16.33
CA ASP A 226 26.39 -5.42 15.22
C ASP A 226 25.54 -6.04 14.09
N VAL A 227 25.59 -5.40 12.92
CA VAL A 227 24.87 -5.84 11.71
C VAL A 227 25.36 -7.20 11.20
N ASN A 228 26.65 -7.51 11.37
CA ASN A 228 27.23 -8.76 10.89
C ASN A 228 26.81 -9.93 11.76
N VAL A 229 26.72 -9.73 13.08
CA VAL A 229 26.15 -10.73 13.99
C VAL A 229 24.68 -10.95 13.68
N TYR A 230 23.94 -9.87 13.41
CA TYR A 230 22.51 -9.92 13.05
C TYR A 230 22.23 -10.72 11.77
N LEU A 231 23.00 -10.50 10.71
CA LEU A 231 22.79 -11.14 9.40
C LEU A 231 23.55 -12.46 9.21
N LYS A 232 24.38 -12.88 10.18
CA LYS A 232 25.28 -14.05 10.08
C LYS A 232 24.57 -15.31 9.62
N PHE A 233 23.47 -15.68 10.29
CA PHE A 233 22.76 -16.93 10.02
C PHE A 233 22.07 -16.90 8.66
N PHE A 234 21.39 -15.79 8.35
CA PHE A 234 20.77 -15.60 7.03
C PHE A 234 21.81 -15.66 5.89
N ALA A 235 22.98 -15.05 6.06
CA ALA A 235 24.04 -15.13 5.07
C ALA A 235 24.58 -16.56 4.91
N ALA A 236 24.72 -17.30 6.00
CA ALA A 236 25.15 -18.70 5.95
C ALA A 236 24.17 -19.57 5.14
N ASP A 237 22.86 -19.41 5.35
CA ASP A 237 21.82 -20.11 4.58
C ASP A 237 21.92 -19.79 3.08
N ILE A 238 22.08 -18.51 2.72
CA ILE A 238 22.25 -18.10 1.32
C ILE A 238 23.51 -18.73 0.71
N HIS A 239 24.63 -18.74 1.43
CA HIS A 239 25.86 -19.38 0.95
C HIS A 239 25.71 -20.89 0.79
N GLN A 240 24.98 -21.55 1.69
CA GLN A 240 24.66 -22.97 1.58
C GLN A 240 23.82 -23.24 0.33
N LEU A 241 22.69 -22.53 0.15
CA LEU A 241 21.81 -22.70 -1.01
C LEU A 241 22.51 -22.38 -2.34
N ARG A 242 23.43 -21.40 -2.35
CA ARG A 242 24.30 -21.10 -3.50
C ARG A 242 25.32 -22.21 -3.80
N ARG A 243 25.66 -23.08 -2.84
CA ARG A 243 26.61 -24.19 -3.04
C ARG A 243 25.91 -25.50 -3.36
N SER A 244 24.96 -25.92 -2.52
CA SER A 244 24.28 -27.20 -2.65
C SER A 244 23.13 -27.20 -3.65
N ARG A 245 22.62 -26.02 -4.02
CA ARG A 245 21.31 -25.83 -4.69
C ARG A 245 20.17 -26.38 -3.82
N LEU A 246 18.94 -26.05 -4.19
CA LEU A 246 17.75 -26.60 -3.56
C LEU A 246 17.30 -27.83 -4.35
N GLN A 247 17.07 -28.95 -3.68
CA GLN A 247 16.54 -30.17 -4.30
C GLN A 247 15.06 -30.32 -3.95
N PHE A 248 14.21 -30.52 -4.96
CA PHE A 248 12.78 -30.75 -4.77
C PHE A 248 12.26 -31.71 -5.83
N GLU A 249 11.76 -32.88 -5.41
CA GLU A 249 11.21 -33.92 -6.30
C GLU A 249 12.11 -34.29 -7.49
N GLY A 250 13.42 -34.41 -7.25
CA GLY A 250 14.41 -34.72 -8.29
C GLY A 250 14.77 -33.54 -9.20
N GLN A 251 14.17 -32.35 -9.00
CA GLN A 251 14.56 -31.12 -9.68
C GLN A 251 15.59 -30.35 -8.83
N THR A 252 16.64 -29.86 -9.50
CA THR A 252 17.63 -28.96 -8.91
C THR A 252 17.25 -27.51 -9.22
N ILE A 253 16.96 -26.74 -8.17
CA ILE A 253 16.47 -25.36 -8.24
C ILE A 253 17.59 -24.42 -7.78
N THR A 254 17.84 -23.38 -8.58
CA THR A 254 18.79 -22.33 -8.23
C THR A 254 18.14 -21.30 -7.32
N VAL A 255 18.81 -20.92 -6.24
CA VAL A 255 18.35 -19.86 -5.34
C VAL A 255 19.32 -18.68 -5.43
N SER A 256 18.80 -17.49 -5.71
CA SER A 256 19.56 -16.25 -5.83
C SER A 256 18.91 -15.13 -5.01
N VAL A 257 19.70 -14.15 -4.57
CA VAL A 257 19.20 -12.93 -3.92
C VAL A 257 19.16 -11.83 -4.97
N CYS A 258 17.96 -11.41 -5.39
CA CYS A 258 17.82 -10.37 -6.40
C CYS A 258 17.93 -8.95 -5.84
N GLY A 259 17.81 -8.78 -4.53
CA GLY A 259 18.06 -7.49 -3.90
C GLY A 259 17.57 -7.34 -2.47
N MET A 260 17.61 -6.09 -2.01
CA MET A 260 17.08 -5.64 -0.72
C MET A 260 16.22 -4.39 -0.89
N SER A 261 15.07 -4.33 -0.22
CA SER A 261 14.19 -3.16 -0.21
C SER A 261 13.81 -2.81 1.21
N SER A 262 14.32 -1.68 1.71
CA SER A 262 14.17 -1.19 3.08
C SER A 262 14.18 0.33 3.09
N ASP A 263 13.76 0.93 4.20
CA ASP A 263 13.84 2.40 4.37
C ASP A 263 15.31 2.89 4.39
N ALA A 264 15.52 4.20 4.23
CA ALA A 264 16.87 4.75 4.15
C ALA A 264 17.71 4.57 5.44
N PRO A 265 17.16 4.78 6.66
CA PRO A 265 17.83 4.43 7.91
C PRO A 265 18.26 2.96 8.05
N ALA A 266 17.36 2.01 7.78
CA ALA A 266 17.64 0.58 7.86
C ALA A 266 18.65 0.15 6.80
N THR A 267 18.50 0.65 5.57
CA THR A 267 19.50 0.43 4.51
C THR A 267 20.88 0.92 4.93
N ALA A 268 20.99 2.11 5.53
CA ALA A 268 22.27 2.65 5.98
C ALA A 268 22.90 1.80 7.08
N TYR A 269 22.09 1.25 7.99
CA TYR A 269 22.54 0.32 9.01
C TYR A 269 23.01 -1.01 8.41
N ILE A 270 22.22 -1.62 7.52
CA ILE A 270 22.53 -2.90 6.88
C ILE A 270 23.81 -2.82 6.04
N LEU A 271 23.99 -1.74 5.29
CA LEU A 271 25.19 -1.51 4.48
C LEU A 271 26.38 -0.96 5.27
N ASN A 272 26.19 -0.62 6.55
CA ASN A 272 27.16 0.09 7.39
C ASN A 272 27.73 1.38 6.74
N ILE A 273 26.83 2.22 6.22
CA ILE A 273 27.16 3.52 5.58
C ILE A 273 26.58 4.69 6.37
N LYS A 274 26.93 5.90 5.94
CA LYS A 274 26.32 7.13 6.46
C LYS A 274 24.83 7.21 6.13
N GLY A 275 24.06 7.72 7.08
CA GLY A 275 22.63 7.92 6.92
C GLY A 275 22.26 9.04 5.94
N HIS A 276 20.99 9.09 5.57
CA HIS A 276 20.41 10.01 4.58
C HIS A 276 20.60 11.51 4.89
N ASN A 277 20.84 11.89 6.15
CA ASN A 277 21.10 13.27 6.57
C ASN A 277 22.59 13.67 6.57
N ALA A 278 23.49 12.78 6.20
CA ALA A 278 24.92 13.07 6.13
C ALA A 278 25.29 13.79 4.84
N PHE A 279 26.41 14.54 4.86
CA PHE A 279 26.95 15.19 3.65
C PHE A 279 27.28 14.20 2.53
N HIS A 280 27.67 12.96 2.86
CA HIS A 280 27.87 11.89 1.87
C HIS A 280 26.80 10.81 1.99
N GLY A 281 25.53 11.24 2.12
CA GLY A 281 24.39 10.36 2.39
C GLY A 281 23.83 9.63 1.17
N CYS A 282 23.95 10.19 -0.05
CA CYS A 282 23.51 9.50 -1.26
C CYS A 282 24.31 8.21 -1.44
N ARG A 283 23.63 7.07 -1.57
CA ARG A 283 24.28 5.75 -1.75
C ARG A 283 24.56 5.42 -3.21
N ILE A 284 23.84 6.03 -4.15
CA ILE A 284 23.95 5.72 -5.58
C ILE A 284 25.03 6.59 -6.26
N CYS A 285 25.15 7.88 -5.92
CA CYS A 285 26.16 8.76 -6.53
C CYS A 285 27.03 9.50 -5.50
N THR A 286 28.21 9.94 -5.93
CA THR A 286 29.27 10.49 -5.07
C THR A 286 29.03 11.93 -4.64
N THR A 287 27.84 12.50 -4.92
CA THR A 287 27.54 13.89 -4.59
C THR A 287 27.79 14.19 -3.11
N ARG A 288 28.29 15.39 -2.84
CA ARG A 288 28.42 15.92 -1.49
C ARG A 288 27.28 16.89 -1.23
N GLY A 289 26.44 16.56 -0.26
CA GLY A 289 25.41 17.45 0.23
C GLY A 289 25.98 18.72 0.86
N SER A 290 25.16 19.75 0.95
CA SER A 290 25.48 21.05 1.51
C SER A 290 24.50 21.40 2.62
N TRP A 291 24.99 22.06 3.68
CA TRP A 291 24.11 22.52 4.75
C TRP A 291 23.33 23.75 4.27
N THR A 292 22.01 23.66 4.27
CA THR A 292 21.12 24.78 3.97
C THR A 292 20.43 25.25 5.24
N PRO A 293 20.68 26.48 5.70
CA PRO A 293 20.02 27.02 6.88
C PRO A 293 18.52 27.22 6.63
N THR A 294 17.72 27.09 7.67
CA THR A 294 16.33 27.55 7.65
C THR A 294 16.32 29.02 8.05
N ILE A 295 15.79 29.87 7.17
CA ILE A 295 15.71 31.31 7.37
C ILE A 295 14.24 31.68 7.55
N SER A 296 13.90 32.30 8.67
CA SER A 296 12.59 32.89 8.91
C SER A 296 12.41 34.08 7.97
N LYS A 297 11.38 34.07 7.13
CA LYS A 297 11.09 35.21 6.24
C LYS A 297 10.66 36.47 7.02
N ARG A 298 10.01 36.30 8.18
CA ARG A 298 9.54 37.43 9.01
C ARG A 298 10.66 38.14 9.76
N THR A 299 11.64 37.38 10.25
CA THR A 299 12.67 37.92 11.15
C THR A 299 14.09 37.86 10.57
N ASN A 300 14.26 37.24 9.40
CA ASN A 300 15.55 36.86 8.82
C ASN A 300 16.47 36.07 9.76
N ALA A 301 15.94 35.59 10.89
CA ALA A 301 16.67 34.80 11.85
C ALA A 301 16.90 33.38 11.31
N ARG A 302 18.08 32.83 11.62
CA ARG A 302 18.43 31.44 11.30
C ARG A 302 17.89 30.52 12.40
N SER A 303 17.07 29.54 12.04
CA SER A 303 16.52 28.55 12.96
C SER A 303 16.82 27.13 12.50
N GLY A 304 18.05 26.67 12.74
CA GLY A 304 18.51 25.35 12.31
C GLY A 304 18.74 25.26 10.80
N GLY A 305 18.63 24.04 10.25
CA GLY A 305 18.89 23.77 8.84
C GLY A 305 18.85 22.28 8.54
N ARG A 306 19.22 21.93 7.30
CA ARG A 306 19.26 20.54 6.82
C ARG A 306 20.29 20.38 5.72
N VAL A 307 20.73 19.14 5.49
CA VAL A 307 21.58 18.80 4.35
C VAL A 307 20.72 18.67 3.09
N THR A 308 21.16 19.31 2.00
CA THR A 308 20.54 19.30 0.68
C THR A 308 21.51 18.79 -0.38
N PHE A 309 21.00 18.30 -1.50
CA PHE A 309 21.77 17.66 -2.57
C PHE A 309 21.40 18.26 -3.94
N PRO A 310 21.81 19.52 -4.21
CA PRO A 310 21.44 20.22 -5.45
C PRO A 310 22.16 19.70 -6.70
N GLU A 311 23.31 19.04 -6.54
CA GLU A 311 24.06 18.46 -7.64
C GLU A 311 23.39 17.16 -8.12
N ILE A 312 23.09 17.08 -9.42
CA ILE A 312 22.37 15.95 -10.03
C ILE A 312 23.22 15.14 -11.03
N ASN A 313 24.42 15.62 -11.36
CA ASN A 313 25.31 15.01 -12.35
C ASN A 313 26.57 14.38 -11.71
N ALA A 314 26.53 14.16 -10.39
CA ALA A 314 27.64 13.52 -9.69
C ALA A 314 27.89 12.10 -10.23
N PRO A 315 29.16 11.65 -10.29
CA PRO A 315 29.50 10.30 -10.68
C PRO A 315 28.72 9.24 -9.91
N LEU A 316 28.26 8.20 -10.60
CA LEU A 316 27.62 7.06 -9.96
C LEU A 316 28.67 6.17 -9.28
N ARG A 317 28.32 5.58 -8.14
CA ARG A 317 29.11 4.50 -7.55
C ARG A 317 28.91 3.23 -8.37
N SER A 318 29.93 2.39 -8.38
CA SER A 318 29.88 1.02 -8.87
C SER A 318 30.01 0.06 -7.69
N ASP A 319 29.64 -1.21 -7.88
CA ASP A 319 29.87 -2.25 -6.87
C ASP A 319 31.35 -2.32 -6.46
N SER A 320 32.27 -2.27 -7.44
CA SER A 320 33.71 -2.22 -7.17
C SER A 320 34.12 -1.02 -6.32
N SER A 321 33.69 0.20 -6.66
CA SER A 321 34.10 1.40 -5.91
C SER A 321 33.52 1.41 -4.49
N PHE A 322 32.31 0.86 -4.32
CA PHE A 322 31.72 0.64 -3.01
C PHE A 322 32.52 -0.36 -2.19
N ARG A 323 32.89 -1.53 -2.74
CA ARG A 323 33.65 -2.57 -2.03
C ARG A 323 35.06 -2.14 -1.66
N LYS A 324 35.71 -1.37 -2.53
CA LYS A 324 37.05 -0.79 -2.30
C LYS A 324 37.07 0.41 -1.36
N ARG A 325 35.88 0.92 -0.98
CA ARG A 325 35.71 2.14 -0.15
C ARG A 325 36.40 3.38 -0.75
N GLU A 326 36.34 3.54 -2.07
CA GLU A 326 36.97 4.68 -2.75
C GLU A 326 36.44 6.03 -2.23
N ASN A 327 35.16 6.08 -1.82
CA ASN A 327 34.57 7.22 -1.11
C ASN A 327 34.51 6.96 0.40
N ILE A 328 35.63 7.13 1.11
CA ILE A 328 35.78 6.85 2.54
C ILE A 328 34.73 7.58 3.40
N GLN A 329 34.34 8.80 3.01
CA GLN A 329 33.39 9.65 3.74
C GLN A 329 31.95 9.12 3.71
N HIS A 330 31.61 8.27 2.73
CA HIS A 330 30.32 7.58 2.64
C HIS A 330 30.19 6.42 3.64
N HIS A 331 31.30 5.83 4.06
CA HIS A 331 31.33 4.69 4.98
C HIS A 331 31.40 5.15 6.43
N ASN A 332 30.92 4.31 7.36
CA ASN A 332 31.06 4.61 8.78
C ASN A 332 32.53 4.55 9.23
N LYS A 333 32.87 5.29 10.30
CA LYS A 333 34.27 5.48 10.74
C LYS A 333 34.97 4.17 11.12
N ASN A 334 34.21 3.15 11.50
CA ASN A 334 34.72 1.82 11.80
C ASN A 334 35.23 1.07 10.55
N GLN A 335 34.85 1.50 9.33
CA GLN A 335 35.20 0.88 8.05
C GLN A 335 34.91 -0.63 7.97
N ILE A 336 34.02 -1.13 8.83
CA ILE A 336 33.65 -2.54 8.87
C ILE A 336 32.83 -2.88 7.62
N ARG A 337 33.20 -3.95 6.93
CA ARG A 337 32.39 -4.50 5.83
C ARG A 337 31.14 -5.17 6.39
N SER A 338 30.02 -4.99 5.70
CA SER A 338 28.78 -5.69 6.04
C SER A 338 28.77 -7.05 5.36
N VAL A 339 28.31 -8.10 6.04
CA VAL A 339 28.12 -9.44 5.48
C VAL A 339 27.10 -9.43 4.33
N VAL A 340 26.25 -8.40 4.24
CA VAL A 340 25.33 -8.21 3.11
C VAL A 340 26.08 -8.10 1.77
N GLU A 341 27.31 -7.62 1.81
CA GLU A 341 28.19 -7.51 0.65
C GLU A 341 28.52 -8.90 0.06
N ASP A 342 28.46 -9.97 0.85
CA ASP A 342 28.81 -11.32 0.37
C ASP A 342 27.58 -12.07 -0.19
N ILE A 343 26.37 -11.56 0.07
CA ILE A 343 25.11 -12.15 -0.40
C ILE A 343 24.43 -11.36 -1.53
N ILE A 344 24.67 -10.06 -1.65
CA ILE A 344 24.19 -9.24 -2.78
C ILE A 344 25.30 -9.11 -3.82
N ASP A 345 24.95 -9.36 -5.09
CA ASP A 345 25.91 -9.36 -6.18
C ASP A 345 26.35 -7.95 -6.58
N ASP A 346 25.42 -7.01 -6.82
CA ASP A 346 25.73 -5.59 -7.05
C ASP A 346 25.01 -4.69 -6.03
N LEU A 347 25.76 -4.18 -5.05
CA LEU A 347 25.20 -3.36 -3.97
C LEU A 347 24.58 -2.04 -4.44
N THR A 348 25.05 -1.51 -5.56
CA THR A 348 24.58 -0.22 -6.09
C THR A 348 23.32 -0.36 -6.93
N ALA A 349 23.10 -1.53 -7.52
CA ALA A 349 21.94 -1.81 -8.37
C ALA A 349 20.86 -2.63 -7.65
N ASP A 350 21.23 -3.50 -6.71
CA ASP A 350 20.33 -4.50 -6.09
C ASP A 350 19.85 -4.08 -4.71
N VAL A 351 20.38 -2.99 -4.15
CA VAL A 351 19.82 -2.34 -2.96
C VAL A 351 18.85 -1.23 -3.37
N HIS A 352 17.59 -1.59 -3.49
CA HIS A 352 16.54 -0.81 -4.12
C HIS A 352 16.19 0.45 -3.34
N LEU A 353 16.02 1.56 -4.07
CA LEU A 353 15.43 2.78 -3.53
C LEU A 353 13.93 2.54 -3.41
N ASP A 354 13.47 2.16 -2.22
CA ASP A 354 12.09 1.76 -2.02
C ASP A 354 11.10 2.87 -2.38
N TYR A 355 10.24 2.60 -3.36
CA TYR A 355 9.19 3.48 -3.85
C TYR A 355 8.25 3.97 -2.73
N MET A 356 7.87 3.09 -1.79
CA MET A 356 6.93 3.44 -0.73
C MET A 356 7.50 4.54 0.18
N HIS A 357 8.70 4.31 0.73
CA HIS A 357 9.35 5.26 1.64
C HIS A 357 9.90 6.48 0.90
N LEU A 358 10.52 6.29 -0.27
CA LEU A 358 11.16 7.38 -1.00
C LEU A 358 10.14 8.30 -1.66
N VAL A 359 9.24 7.74 -2.47
CA VAL A 359 8.36 8.52 -3.34
C VAL A 359 7.09 8.91 -2.61
N CYS A 360 6.30 7.95 -2.13
CA CYS A 360 5.00 8.24 -1.51
C CYS A 360 5.17 9.05 -0.22
N ILE A 361 5.95 8.53 0.73
CA ILE A 361 6.17 9.19 2.02
C ILE A 361 7.20 10.32 1.89
N GLY A 362 8.34 10.07 1.24
CA GLY A 362 9.48 10.97 1.26
C GLY A 362 9.34 12.20 0.38
N CYS A 363 8.88 12.04 -0.86
CA CYS A 363 8.79 13.12 -1.85
C CYS A 363 7.37 13.71 -1.92
N PHE A 364 6.36 12.88 -2.14
CA PHE A 364 5.01 13.35 -2.39
C PHE A 364 4.35 13.94 -1.13
N LYS A 365 4.44 13.27 0.03
CA LYS A 365 3.97 13.86 1.30
C LYS A 365 4.69 15.17 1.61
N LYS A 366 5.98 15.29 1.27
CA LYS A 366 6.75 16.53 1.45
C LYS A 366 6.22 17.66 0.56
N LEU A 367 5.92 17.36 -0.71
CA LEU A 367 5.30 18.29 -1.64
C LEU A 367 3.93 18.77 -1.14
N LEU A 368 3.08 17.85 -0.67
CA LEU A 368 1.78 18.21 -0.08
C LEU A 368 1.92 19.06 1.18
N ASN A 369 2.92 18.79 2.04
CA ASN A 369 3.19 19.65 3.20
C ASN A 369 3.59 21.07 2.78
N VAL A 370 4.28 21.25 1.65
CA VAL A 370 4.57 22.58 1.11
C VAL A 370 3.28 23.31 0.74
N PHE A 371 2.34 22.63 0.09
CA PHE A 371 1.05 23.23 -0.26
C PHE A 371 0.17 23.49 0.97
N PHE A 372 0.13 22.60 1.95
CA PHE A 372 -0.89 22.65 3.01
C PHE A 372 -0.41 23.35 4.29
N CYS A 373 0.85 23.14 4.67
CA CYS A 373 1.32 23.42 6.03
C CYS A 373 2.52 24.37 6.10
N HIS A 374 3.36 24.40 5.07
CA HIS A 374 4.69 24.97 5.22
C HIS A 374 4.69 26.52 5.16
N PRO A 375 5.57 27.20 5.93
CA PRO A 375 5.79 28.66 5.88
C PRO A 375 6.44 29.18 4.59
N PHE A 376 6.28 28.50 3.45
CA PHE A 376 6.68 29.09 2.16
C PHE A 376 5.54 30.00 1.70
N ASP A 377 5.59 31.26 2.14
CA ASP A 377 4.48 32.22 2.08
C ASP A 377 3.85 32.46 0.69
N ASN A 378 4.48 32.02 -0.41
CA ASN A 378 4.00 32.29 -1.78
C ASN A 378 3.38 31.07 -2.48
N ILE A 379 3.38 29.89 -1.84
CA ILE A 379 2.95 28.62 -2.45
C ILE A 379 1.92 27.89 -1.58
N ARG A 380 1.84 28.28 -0.30
CA ARG A 380 0.86 27.73 0.62
C ARG A 380 -0.55 28.08 0.19
N LEU A 381 -1.41 27.07 0.17
CA LEU A 381 -2.83 27.22 -0.12
C LEU A 381 -3.55 27.94 1.01
N SER A 382 -4.54 28.75 0.64
CA SER A 382 -5.39 29.44 1.60
C SER A 382 -6.20 28.44 2.44
N PRO A 383 -6.63 28.80 3.67
CA PRO A 383 -7.54 27.96 4.44
C PRO A 383 -8.82 27.60 3.69
N ALA A 384 -9.38 28.52 2.89
CA ALA A 384 -10.56 28.28 2.06
C ALA A 384 -10.28 27.20 1.00
N SER A 385 -9.15 27.30 0.27
CA SER A 385 -8.73 26.29 -0.70
C SER A 385 -8.53 24.92 -0.04
N LEU A 386 -7.98 24.86 1.18
CA LEU A 386 -7.81 23.60 1.91
C LEU A 386 -9.13 22.98 2.38
N LEU A 387 -10.12 23.81 2.73
CA LEU A 387 -11.48 23.35 3.01
C LEU A 387 -12.14 22.78 1.75
N ALA A 388 -12.06 23.48 0.63
CA ALA A 388 -12.58 23.03 -0.66
C ALA A 388 -11.93 21.72 -1.12
N ILE A 389 -10.61 21.60 -1.01
CA ILE A 389 -9.88 20.34 -1.28
C ILE A 389 -10.37 19.22 -0.35
N SER A 390 -10.59 19.51 0.93
CA SER A 390 -11.07 18.52 1.88
C SER A 390 -12.47 18.01 1.52
N ALA A 391 -13.39 18.91 1.20
CA ALA A 391 -14.74 18.58 0.75
C ALA A 391 -14.71 17.74 -0.53
N PHE A 392 -13.89 18.13 -1.52
CA PHE A 392 -13.77 17.38 -2.76
C PHE A 392 -13.20 15.97 -2.53
N ARG A 393 -12.18 15.83 -1.68
CA ARG A 393 -11.61 14.53 -1.30
C ARG A 393 -12.63 13.63 -0.60
N GLU A 394 -13.44 14.19 0.29
CA GLU A 394 -14.49 13.45 0.99
C GLU A 394 -15.59 12.99 0.04
N HIS A 395 -15.98 13.84 -0.91
CA HIS A 395 -16.92 13.49 -1.98
C HIS A 395 -16.39 12.35 -2.87
N VAL A 396 -15.11 12.37 -3.24
CA VAL A 396 -14.46 11.35 -4.08
C VAL A 396 -14.40 9.97 -3.40
N ARG A 397 -14.59 9.86 -2.08
CA ARG A 397 -14.57 8.56 -1.35
C ARG A 397 -15.55 7.51 -1.89
N GLN A 398 -16.67 7.94 -2.46
CA GLN A 398 -17.68 7.03 -3.04
C GLN A 398 -17.24 6.45 -4.40
N TYR A 399 -16.26 7.06 -5.04
CA TYR A 399 -15.73 6.70 -6.35
C TYR A 399 -14.49 5.81 -6.29
N ILE A 400 -13.94 5.57 -5.10
CA ILE A 400 -12.73 4.76 -4.92
C ILE A 400 -13.09 3.26 -5.01
N PRO A 401 -12.53 2.52 -5.99
CA PRO A 401 -12.73 1.08 -6.16
C PRO A 401 -12.36 0.27 -4.91
N SER A 402 -12.97 -0.91 -4.81
CA SER A 402 -12.75 -1.86 -3.71
C SER A 402 -11.30 -2.37 -3.61
N ASP A 403 -10.50 -2.23 -4.67
CA ASP A 403 -9.08 -2.60 -4.71
C ASP A 403 -8.21 -1.77 -3.75
N PHE A 404 -8.68 -0.58 -3.37
CA PHE A 404 -7.95 0.28 -2.45
C PHE A 404 -8.37 -0.01 -1.00
N ALA A 405 -7.40 -0.44 -0.19
CA ALA A 405 -7.60 -0.67 1.24
C ALA A 405 -8.03 0.58 2.03
N ARG A 406 -7.84 1.78 1.48
CA ARG A 406 -8.12 3.05 2.15
C ARG A 406 -8.73 4.07 1.19
N LYS A 407 -9.69 4.84 1.70
CA LYS A 407 -10.36 5.95 1.01
C LYS A 407 -9.72 7.29 1.40
N PRO A 408 -9.72 8.31 0.52
CA PRO A 408 -9.10 9.61 0.79
C PRO A 408 -9.76 10.29 1.99
N ARG A 409 -8.94 10.96 2.80
CA ARG A 409 -9.36 11.76 3.95
C ARG A 409 -9.18 13.25 3.66
N SER A 410 -9.76 14.07 4.54
CA SER A 410 -9.55 15.51 4.59
C SER A 410 -8.07 15.88 4.50
N ALA A 411 -7.77 17.02 3.87
CA ALA A 411 -6.41 17.57 3.80
C ALA A 411 -5.84 17.88 5.20
N LYS A 412 -6.71 18.17 6.17
CA LYS A 412 -6.33 18.40 7.58
C LYS A 412 -5.66 17.17 8.22
N ASP A 413 -5.98 15.98 7.74
CA ASP A 413 -5.42 14.71 8.24
C ASP A 413 -4.09 14.33 7.59
N LEU A 414 -3.49 15.18 6.74
CA LEU A 414 -2.24 14.88 6.02
C LEU A 414 -1.13 14.25 6.90
N PRO A 415 -0.88 14.70 8.16
CA PRO A 415 0.12 14.07 9.02
C PRO A 415 -0.15 12.57 9.25
N ARG A 416 -1.42 12.17 9.30
CA ARG A 416 -1.88 10.80 9.57
C ARG A 416 -2.07 9.96 8.30
N TRP A 417 -1.90 10.51 7.10
CA TRP A 417 -2.02 9.76 5.84
C TRP A 417 -0.95 8.67 5.75
N LYS A 418 -1.40 7.44 5.48
CA LYS A 418 -0.52 6.28 5.28
C LYS A 418 0.04 6.24 3.85
N ALA A 419 1.09 5.47 3.65
CA ALA A 419 1.72 5.30 2.34
C ALA A 419 0.73 4.84 1.24
N THR A 420 -0.19 3.93 1.55
CA THR A 420 -1.21 3.45 0.60
C THR A 420 -2.18 4.56 0.18
N GLU A 421 -2.50 5.51 1.07
CA GLU A 421 -3.33 6.67 0.76
C GLU A 421 -2.57 7.67 -0.11
N LEU A 422 -1.30 7.93 0.23
CA LEU A 422 -0.41 8.78 -0.56
C LEU A 422 -0.18 8.21 -1.97
N ARG A 423 -0.12 6.89 -2.09
CA ARG A 423 -0.04 6.19 -3.37
C ARG A 423 -1.31 6.38 -4.20
N LEU A 424 -2.49 6.11 -3.62
CA LEU A 424 -3.77 6.38 -4.30
C LEU A 424 -3.82 7.83 -4.80
N ASP A 425 -3.42 8.76 -3.94
CA ASP A 425 -3.47 10.17 -4.23
C ASP A 425 -2.49 10.55 -5.36
N LEU A 426 -1.21 10.17 -5.26
CA LEU A 426 -0.20 10.43 -6.28
C LEU A 426 -0.56 9.82 -7.65
N LEU A 427 -1.11 8.61 -7.68
CA LEU A 427 -1.34 7.89 -8.93
C LEU A 427 -2.68 8.21 -9.58
N TYR A 428 -3.68 8.68 -8.84
CA TYR A 428 -5.05 8.77 -9.37
C TYR A 428 -5.79 10.06 -9.03
N LEU A 429 -5.51 10.67 -7.88
CA LEU A 429 -6.31 11.81 -7.42
C LEU A 429 -5.61 13.16 -7.65
N CYS A 430 -4.28 13.21 -7.55
CA CYS A 430 -3.52 14.45 -7.62
C CYS A 430 -3.64 15.21 -8.95
N PRO A 431 -3.81 14.55 -10.13
CA PRO A 431 -4.04 15.29 -11.37
C PRO A 431 -5.33 16.11 -11.33
N VAL A 432 -6.33 15.64 -10.60
CA VAL A 432 -7.66 16.27 -10.57
C VAL A 432 -7.80 17.21 -9.37
N ILE A 433 -7.58 16.69 -8.16
CA ILE A 433 -7.97 17.35 -6.92
C ILE A 433 -7.26 18.69 -6.69
N TYR A 434 -6.02 18.83 -7.16
CA TYR A 434 -5.21 20.02 -6.87
C TYR A 434 -5.18 21.04 -8.01
N LYS A 435 -5.61 20.67 -9.22
CA LYS A 435 -5.41 21.43 -10.46
C LYS A 435 -5.93 22.87 -10.38
N CYS A 436 -7.11 23.06 -9.80
CA CYS A 436 -7.75 24.38 -9.70
C CYS A 436 -7.22 25.23 -8.54
N PHE A 437 -6.43 24.66 -7.62
CA PHE A 437 -5.99 25.35 -6.40
C PHE A 437 -4.53 25.78 -6.42
N ILE A 438 -3.69 25.12 -7.23
CA ILE A 438 -2.25 25.42 -7.33
C ILE A 438 -1.94 26.17 -8.62
N THR A 439 -0.82 26.90 -8.63
CA THR A 439 -0.37 27.61 -9.84
C THR A 439 -0.01 26.65 -10.97
N LYS A 440 -0.12 27.10 -12.23
CA LYS A 440 0.25 26.30 -13.41
C LYS A 440 1.65 25.68 -13.29
N ASN A 441 2.65 26.45 -12.86
CA ASN A 441 4.02 25.95 -12.68
C ASN A 441 4.11 24.83 -11.62
N SER A 442 3.34 24.95 -10.53
CA SER A 442 3.28 23.91 -9.49
C SER A 442 2.54 22.67 -9.97
N TYR A 443 1.50 22.85 -10.80
CA TYR A 443 0.76 21.76 -11.41
C TYR A 443 1.63 20.99 -12.43
N ASP A 444 2.29 21.71 -13.35
CA ASP A 444 3.20 21.10 -14.32
C ASP A 444 4.33 20.34 -13.60
N HIS A 445 4.89 20.93 -12.53
CA HIS A 445 5.87 20.25 -11.67
C HIS A 445 5.32 18.99 -10.99
N LEU A 446 4.09 19.03 -10.47
CA LEU A 446 3.41 17.86 -9.92
C LEU A 446 3.20 16.77 -10.99
N MET A 447 2.83 17.16 -12.21
CA MET A 447 2.62 16.24 -13.33
C MET A 447 3.89 15.52 -13.76
N LEU A 448 5.07 16.16 -13.66
CA LEU A 448 6.35 15.47 -13.87
C LEU A 448 6.50 14.27 -12.92
N LEU A 449 6.21 14.45 -11.63
CA LEU A 449 6.30 13.35 -10.66
C LEU A 449 5.23 12.29 -10.92
N HIS A 450 3.98 12.70 -11.10
CA HIS A 450 2.87 11.78 -11.35
C HIS A 450 3.14 10.90 -12.57
N VAL A 451 3.43 11.50 -13.74
CA VAL A 451 3.66 10.75 -14.98
C VAL A 451 4.89 9.86 -14.87
N SER A 452 6.02 10.36 -14.34
CA SER A 452 7.23 9.54 -14.19
C SER A 452 6.96 8.27 -13.39
N ILE A 453 6.23 8.41 -12.28
CA ILE A 453 5.95 7.29 -11.39
C ILE A 453 4.92 6.33 -12.00
N ARG A 454 3.94 6.83 -12.75
CA ARG A 454 3.00 5.98 -13.51
C ARG A 454 3.75 5.09 -14.50
N LEU A 455 4.67 5.67 -15.26
CA LEU A 455 5.51 4.93 -16.22
C LEU A 455 6.38 3.87 -15.54
N LEU A 456 7.04 4.22 -14.43
CA LEU A 456 7.92 3.30 -13.71
C LEU A 456 7.18 2.17 -12.94
N LEU A 457 5.86 2.29 -12.76
CA LEU A 457 5.02 1.26 -12.15
C LEU A 457 4.38 0.32 -13.18
N GLU A 458 4.27 0.73 -14.44
CA GLU A 458 3.60 -0.06 -15.48
C GLU A 458 4.40 -1.32 -15.83
N ARG A 459 3.95 -2.50 -15.38
CA ARG A 459 4.74 -3.74 -15.51
C ARG A 459 5.15 -4.05 -16.94
N ASP A 460 4.27 -3.79 -17.91
CA ASP A 460 4.46 -4.18 -19.30
C ASP A 460 5.44 -3.27 -20.06
N SER A 461 5.57 -1.99 -19.68
CA SER A 461 6.37 -0.99 -20.43
C SER A 461 7.42 -0.25 -19.60
N CYS A 462 7.45 -0.41 -18.26
CA CYS A 462 8.30 0.39 -17.37
C CYS A 462 9.78 0.40 -17.73
N GLN A 463 10.33 -0.71 -18.25
CA GLN A 463 11.74 -0.78 -18.66
C GLN A 463 12.00 0.03 -19.93
N ALA A 464 11.07 0.04 -20.89
CA ALA A 464 11.16 0.82 -22.11
C ALA A 464 10.98 2.32 -21.82
N ASP A 465 10.04 2.66 -20.94
CA ASP A 465 9.73 4.04 -20.56
C ASP A 465 10.72 4.65 -19.55
N ALA A 466 11.61 3.83 -18.98
CA ALA A 466 12.48 4.24 -17.87
C ALA A 466 13.38 5.43 -18.22
N ASP A 467 13.90 5.53 -19.46
CA ASP A 467 14.74 6.66 -19.86
C ASP A 467 13.97 7.97 -19.87
N TYR A 468 12.78 7.96 -20.46
CA TYR A 468 11.93 9.15 -20.49
C TYR A 468 11.48 9.55 -19.08
N ALA A 469 11.08 8.57 -18.24
CA ALA A 469 10.77 8.83 -16.84
C ALA A 469 11.98 9.41 -16.07
N ASN A 470 13.21 9.01 -16.40
CA ASN A 470 14.42 9.59 -15.81
C ASN A 470 14.58 11.07 -16.16
N GLU A 471 14.35 11.44 -17.42
CA GLU A 471 14.41 12.84 -17.88
C GLU A 471 13.41 13.70 -17.11
N LEU A 472 12.17 13.22 -16.97
CA LEU A 472 11.12 13.90 -16.20
C LEU A 472 11.48 14.05 -14.72
N LEU A 473 12.02 13.01 -14.08
CA LEU A 473 12.45 13.07 -12.67
C LEU A 473 13.64 14.01 -12.47
N ARG A 474 14.59 14.05 -13.41
CA ARG A 474 15.71 15.01 -13.36
C ARG A 474 15.20 16.44 -13.50
N LEU A 475 14.27 16.69 -14.42
CA LEU A 475 13.63 18.00 -14.57
C LEU A 475 12.85 18.39 -13.30
N PHE A 476 12.11 17.45 -12.70
CA PHE A 476 11.43 17.65 -11.42
C PHE A 476 12.41 18.12 -10.33
N VAL A 477 13.55 17.45 -10.19
CA VAL A 477 14.56 17.80 -9.18
C VAL A 477 15.22 19.17 -9.46
N GLN A 478 15.53 19.46 -10.72
CA GLN A 478 16.11 20.76 -11.13
C GLN A 478 15.17 21.93 -10.79
N VAL A 479 13.89 21.82 -11.16
CA VAL A 479 12.88 22.88 -10.98
C VAL A 479 12.47 23.01 -9.50
N SER A 480 12.57 21.94 -8.72
CA SER A 480 12.17 21.92 -7.30
C SER A 480 12.81 23.03 -6.46
N SER A 481 14.11 23.31 -6.67
CA SER A 481 14.80 24.35 -5.91
C SER A 481 14.34 25.75 -6.26
N GLN A 482 13.89 25.97 -7.50
CA GLN A 482 13.41 27.27 -7.98
C GLN A 482 12.02 27.57 -7.44
N LEU A 483 11.14 26.55 -7.41
CA LEU A 483 9.79 26.69 -6.88
C LEU A 483 9.79 26.76 -5.35
N TYR A 484 10.42 25.80 -4.68
CA TYR A 484 10.23 25.58 -3.23
C TYR A 484 11.45 25.99 -2.40
N GLY A 485 12.47 26.56 -3.04
CA GLY A 485 13.72 26.96 -2.40
C GLY A 485 14.73 25.82 -2.22
N PRO A 486 16.00 26.16 -1.93
CA PRO A 486 17.10 25.18 -1.87
C PRO A 486 16.91 24.13 -0.79
N ALA A 487 16.24 24.47 0.32
CA ALA A 487 15.94 23.54 1.42
C ALA A 487 14.95 22.42 1.04
N PHE A 488 14.35 22.48 -0.15
CA PHE A 488 13.46 21.43 -0.65
C PHE A 488 14.22 20.23 -1.20
N VAL A 489 15.41 20.40 -1.80
CA VAL A 489 16.16 19.32 -2.46
C VAL A 489 16.96 18.50 -1.43
N THR A 490 16.25 17.79 -0.55
CA THR A 490 16.83 16.85 0.44
C THR A 490 17.14 15.50 -0.20
N PHE A 491 17.72 14.57 0.57
CA PHE A 491 18.05 13.20 0.13
C PHE A 491 16.94 12.52 -0.69
N ASN A 492 15.69 12.55 -0.21
CA ASN A 492 14.58 11.91 -0.93
C ASN A 492 14.35 12.53 -2.32
N ILE A 493 14.30 13.87 -2.41
CA ILE A 493 14.09 14.57 -3.68
C ILE A 493 15.24 14.27 -4.64
N HIS A 494 16.50 14.37 -4.19
CA HIS A 494 17.66 14.04 -5.02
C HIS A 494 17.61 12.58 -5.50
N SER A 495 17.22 11.64 -4.64
CA SER A 495 17.26 10.22 -4.98
C SER A 495 16.26 9.81 -6.08
N LEU A 496 15.30 10.67 -6.42
CA LEU A 496 14.40 10.45 -7.56
C LEU A 496 15.16 10.24 -8.87
N ILE A 497 16.28 10.94 -9.09
CA ILE A 497 17.06 10.83 -10.34
C ILE A 497 17.76 9.47 -10.52
N HIS A 498 17.72 8.62 -9.50
CA HIS A 498 18.33 7.28 -9.53
C HIS A 498 17.31 6.16 -9.71
N LEU A 499 16.01 6.48 -9.69
CA LEU A 499 14.91 5.50 -9.72
C LEU A 499 14.88 4.68 -11.02
N ALA A 500 14.97 5.36 -12.16
CA ALA A 500 14.86 4.73 -13.47
C ALA A 500 15.92 3.64 -13.72
N LYS A 501 17.14 3.82 -13.20
CA LYS A 501 18.22 2.83 -13.30
C LYS A 501 17.83 1.51 -12.63
N GLY A 502 17.17 1.57 -11.48
CA GLY A 502 16.69 0.39 -10.76
C GLY A 502 15.61 -0.35 -11.56
N VAL A 503 14.65 0.38 -12.13
CA VAL A 503 13.56 -0.19 -12.93
C VAL A 503 14.06 -0.87 -14.20
N LYS A 504 15.05 -0.29 -14.89
CA LYS A 504 15.69 -0.93 -16.03
C LYS A 504 16.22 -2.33 -15.72
N LYS A 505 16.84 -2.52 -14.54
CA LYS A 505 17.40 -3.81 -14.13
C LYS A 505 16.34 -4.77 -13.59
N HIS A 506 15.44 -4.29 -12.75
CA HIS A 506 14.58 -5.14 -11.90
C HIS A 506 13.12 -5.22 -12.34
N GLY A 507 12.70 -4.39 -13.29
CA GLY A 507 11.30 -4.23 -13.67
C GLY A 507 10.56 -3.26 -12.74
N SER A 508 9.23 -3.38 -12.72
CA SER A 508 8.33 -2.44 -12.03
C SER A 508 8.60 -2.31 -10.52
N PHE A 509 8.35 -1.12 -9.98
CA PHE A 509 8.36 -0.89 -8.53
C PHE A 509 7.34 -1.75 -7.77
N GLU A 510 6.31 -2.30 -8.43
CA GLU A 510 5.40 -3.27 -7.81
C GLU A 510 6.12 -4.49 -7.24
N ASP A 511 7.19 -4.90 -7.90
CA ASP A 511 7.91 -6.14 -7.57
C ASP A 511 9.05 -5.92 -6.60
N THR A 512 9.48 -4.66 -6.43
CA THR A 512 10.60 -4.27 -5.56
C THR A 512 10.20 -3.42 -4.35
N SER A 513 8.92 -3.04 -4.22
CA SER A 513 8.45 -2.18 -3.12
C SER A 513 8.34 -2.88 -1.77
N ALA A 514 8.51 -2.10 -0.70
CA ALA A 514 8.42 -2.55 0.67
C ALA A 514 6.98 -2.67 1.23
N PHE A 515 5.94 -2.36 0.44
CA PHE A 515 4.53 -2.49 0.87
C PHE A 515 4.21 -3.90 1.40
N CYS A 516 4.73 -4.93 0.74
CA CYS A 516 4.51 -6.32 1.14
C CYS A 516 5.14 -6.66 2.50
N PHE A 517 6.32 -6.09 2.78
CA PHE A 517 7.01 -6.28 4.05
C PHE A 517 6.30 -5.54 5.18
N GLU A 518 5.89 -4.28 4.98
CA GLU A 518 5.11 -3.52 5.97
C GLU A 518 3.79 -4.21 6.34
N ASN A 519 3.11 -4.80 5.34
CA ASN A 519 1.91 -5.61 5.59
C ASN A 519 2.23 -6.82 6.48
N LYS A 520 3.31 -7.56 6.21
CA LYS A 520 3.71 -8.71 7.02
C LYS A 520 4.17 -8.29 8.42
N LEU A 521 4.86 -7.15 8.56
CA LEU A 521 5.22 -6.56 9.86
C LEU A 521 3.99 -6.24 10.70
N GLN A 522 2.94 -5.67 10.09
CA GLN A 522 1.69 -5.40 10.79
C GLN A 522 0.99 -6.69 11.24
N VAL A 523 1.04 -7.76 10.45
CA VAL A 523 0.57 -9.10 10.85
C VAL A 523 1.34 -9.59 12.07
N TYR A 524 2.68 -9.53 12.04
CA TYR A 524 3.52 -9.91 13.19
C TYR A 524 3.27 -9.07 14.43
N LYS A 525 2.99 -7.77 14.27
CA LYS A 525 2.61 -6.90 15.38
C LYS A 525 1.30 -7.34 16.03
N ASN A 526 0.30 -7.67 15.23
CA ASN A 526 -1.00 -8.16 15.71
C ASN A 526 -0.91 -9.57 16.31
N MET A 527 0.10 -10.35 15.89
CA MET A 527 0.47 -11.63 16.48
C MET A 527 1.09 -11.51 17.88
N VAL A 528 1.38 -10.32 18.39
CA VAL A 528 1.93 -10.17 19.74
C VAL A 528 0.90 -9.51 20.65
N ARG A 529 0.66 -10.13 21.81
CA ARG A 529 -0.16 -9.50 22.86
C ARG A 529 0.73 -8.62 23.74
N PRO A 530 0.18 -7.58 24.40
CA PRO A 530 0.94 -6.70 25.29
C PRO A 530 1.61 -7.41 26.49
N CYS A 531 1.23 -8.65 26.79
CA CYS A 531 1.90 -9.43 27.83
C CYS A 531 3.36 -9.77 27.41
N GLY A 532 4.25 -9.89 28.41
CA GLY A 532 5.68 -10.14 28.17
C GLY A 532 5.97 -11.39 27.33
N ARG A 533 7.25 -11.58 26.95
CA ARG A 533 7.72 -12.67 26.08
C ARG A 533 7.22 -12.57 24.64
N SER A 534 7.28 -11.37 24.08
CA SER A 534 6.80 -11.07 22.73
C SER A 534 7.52 -11.89 21.64
N LEU A 535 8.84 -12.11 21.75
CA LEU A 535 9.58 -12.94 20.80
C LEU A 535 9.10 -14.39 20.83
N GLU A 536 8.93 -14.97 22.03
CA GLU A 536 8.40 -16.32 22.19
C GLU A 536 6.99 -16.45 21.62
N GLN A 537 6.12 -15.46 21.86
CA GLN A 537 4.77 -15.43 21.29
C GLN A 537 4.81 -15.42 19.77
N LEU A 538 5.60 -14.53 19.18
CA LEU A 538 5.68 -14.37 17.73
C LEU A 538 6.23 -15.64 17.07
N VAL A 539 7.32 -16.21 17.59
CA VAL A 539 7.92 -17.44 17.05
C VAL A 539 6.94 -18.60 17.04
N ARG A 540 6.14 -18.78 18.11
CA ARG A 540 5.12 -19.84 18.13
C ARG A 540 4.00 -19.60 17.11
N ARG A 541 3.59 -18.35 16.90
CA ARG A 541 2.54 -18.02 15.92
C ARG A 541 3.03 -18.16 14.49
N ILE A 542 4.28 -17.81 14.20
CA ILE A 542 4.89 -18.06 12.89
C ILE A 542 4.99 -19.55 12.59
N ASP A 543 5.36 -20.38 13.58
CA ASP A 543 5.39 -21.84 13.41
C ASP A 543 4.00 -22.42 13.11
N GLN A 544 2.96 -21.93 13.79
CA GLN A 544 1.58 -22.31 13.49
C GLN A 544 1.18 -21.89 12.07
N GLU A 545 1.46 -20.63 11.69
CA GLU A 545 1.19 -20.11 10.35
C GLU A 545 1.87 -21.00 9.29
N CYS A 546 3.13 -21.39 9.50
CA CYS A 546 3.87 -22.25 8.57
C CYS A 546 3.26 -23.65 8.38
N LYS A 547 2.48 -24.15 9.35
CA LYS A 547 1.81 -25.46 9.28
C LYS A 547 0.48 -25.39 8.53
N ILE A 548 -0.17 -24.22 8.55
CA ILE A 548 -1.49 -23.98 7.95
C ILE A 548 -1.34 -23.40 6.53
N SER A 549 -0.31 -22.57 6.29
CA SER A 549 -0.20 -21.70 5.10
C SER A 549 0.16 -22.38 3.78
N VAL A 550 -0.03 -23.69 3.62
CA VAL A 550 0.16 -24.36 2.32
C VAL A 550 -0.88 -23.86 1.30
N LEU A 551 -1.94 -23.20 1.75
CA LEU A 551 -3.10 -22.82 0.94
C LEU A 551 -3.06 -21.41 0.32
N SER A 552 -2.16 -20.49 0.74
CA SER A 552 -2.28 -19.05 0.37
C SER A 552 -1.34 -18.52 -0.71
N VAL A 553 -0.48 -19.35 -1.32
CA VAL A 553 0.45 -18.87 -2.38
C VAL A 553 -0.30 -18.49 -3.65
N THR A 554 -0.30 -17.21 -4.04
CA THR A 554 -0.80 -16.75 -5.35
C THR A 554 0.38 -16.41 -6.26
N SER A 555 0.32 -16.91 -7.51
CA SER A 555 1.24 -16.52 -8.57
C SER A 555 0.79 -15.17 -9.13
N ARG A 556 1.71 -14.21 -9.29
CA ARG A 556 1.46 -12.97 -10.05
C ARG A 556 1.88 -13.09 -11.50
N VAL A 557 2.53 -14.20 -11.86
CA VAL A 557 2.92 -14.51 -13.23
C VAL A 557 1.69 -15.06 -13.94
N SER A 558 1.39 -14.50 -15.12
CA SER A 558 0.36 -14.93 -16.07
C SER A 558 0.59 -16.37 -16.53
N SER A 559 0.45 -17.34 -15.63
CA SER A 559 0.41 -18.76 -15.94
C SER A 559 -1.05 -19.19 -15.96
N ALA A 560 -1.45 -19.82 -17.07
CA ALA A 560 -2.79 -20.24 -17.50
C ALA A 560 -3.69 -21.00 -16.50
N ALA A 561 -3.27 -21.23 -15.26
CA ALA A 561 -4.13 -21.74 -14.20
C ALA A 561 -4.83 -20.58 -13.47
N GLN A 562 -5.67 -19.85 -14.20
CA GLN A 562 -6.52 -18.83 -13.58
C GLN A 562 -7.51 -19.51 -12.63
N LYS A 563 -7.68 -18.94 -11.43
CA LYS A 563 -8.90 -19.23 -10.66
C LYS A 563 -10.12 -18.98 -11.55
N PRO A 564 -11.15 -19.85 -11.51
CA PRO A 564 -12.31 -19.67 -12.35
C PRO A 564 -12.95 -18.31 -12.05
N LEU A 565 -13.25 -17.57 -13.10
CA LEU A 565 -14.10 -16.39 -13.04
C LEU A 565 -15.43 -16.78 -12.40
N VAL A 566 -15.84 -16.06 -11.34
CA VAL A 566 -17.06 -16.40 -10.58
C VAL A 566 -18.10 -15.29 -10.75
N LEU A 567 -19.24 -15.66 -11.35
CA LEU A 567 -20.42 -14.81 -11.40
C LEU A 567 -21.21 -14.93 -10.09
N LYS A 568 -21.54 -13.80 -9.48
CA LYS A 568 -22.29 -13.73 -8.22
C LYS A 568 -23.49 -12.81 -8.34
N MET A 569 -24.43 -12.98 -7.41
CA MET A 569 -25.62 -12.14 -7.26
C MET A 569 -26.51 -12.14 -8.51
N LEU A 570 -27.32 -13.19 -8.67
CA LEU A 570 -28.34 -13.29 -9.73
C LEU A 570 -29.17 -12.00 -9.83
N ASN A 571 -29.35 -11.51 -11.05
CA ASN A 571 -30.01 -10.25 -11.33
C ASN A 571 -31.27 -10.44 -12.17
N PHE A 572 -32.44 -10.49 -11.53
CA PHE A 572 -33.70 -10.76 -12.26
C PHE A 572 -34.29 -9.54 -12.99
N CYS A 573 -33.77 -8.33 -12.72
CA CYS A 573 -34.29 -7.07 -13.26
C CYS A 573 -33.20 -6.22 -13.93
N GLY A 574 -32.12 -6.85 -14.39
CA GLY A 574 -31.05 -6.15 -15.08
C GLY A 574 -31.46 -5.69 -16.48
N PRO A 575 -30.86 -4.61 -17.00
CA PRO A 575 -31.02 -4.25 -18.39
C PRO A 575 -30.43 -5.37 -19.27
N ILE A 576 -31.17 -5.79 -20.28
CA ILE A 576 -30.78 -6.85 -21.22
C ILE A 576 -31.15 -6.45 -22.65
N LEU A 577 -30.32 -6.85 -23.61
CA LEU A 577 -30.57 -6.57 -25.02
C LEU A 577 -31.39 -7.70 -25.67
N PRO A 578 -32.18 -7.43 -26.73
CA PRO A 578 -33.05 -8.43 -27.36
C PRO A 578 -32.33 -9.71 -27.80
N GLY A 579 -31.06 -9.60 -28.19
CA GLY A 579 -30.24 -10.75 -28.60
C GLY A 579 -29.75 -11.63 -27.45
N LEU A 580 -29.94 -11.21 -26.19
CA LEU A 580 -29.43 -11.91 -25.00
C LEU A 580 -30.53 -12.34 -24.03
N LEU A 581 -31.80 -12.35 -24.45
CA LEU A 581 -32.95 -12.53 -23.54
C LEU A 581 -32.97 -13.87 -22.79
N SER A 582 -32.29 -14.90 -23.30
CA SER A 582 -32.23 -16.22 -22.66
C SER A 582 -31.09 -16.37 -21.66
N GLY A 583 -30.17 -15.39 -21.63
CA GLY A 583 -28.99 -15.40 -20.77
C GLY A 583 -29.30 -15.20 -19.29
N LYS A 584 -28.50 -15.87 -18.44
CA LYS A 584 -28.56 -15.68 -16.99
C LYS A 584 -27.84 -14.40 -16.61
N GLN A 585 -28.50 -13.54 -15.85
CA GLN A 585 -28.01 -12.21 -15.50
C GLN A 585 -27.41 -12.17 -14.08
N TYR A 586 -26.38 -11.34 -13.88
CA TYR A 586 -25.64 -11.20 -12.62
C TYR A 586 -25.26 -9.75 -12.35
N LYS A 587 -25.11 -9.40 -11.07
CA LYS A 587 -24.68 -8.04 -10.65
C LYS A 587 -23.18 -7.92 -10.45
N GLN A 588 -22.49 -9.03 -10.23
CA GLN A 588 -21.09 -9.04 -9.82
C GLN A 588 -20.29 -10.11 -10.55
N LEU A 589 -19.11 -9.70 -10.98
CA LEU A 589 -18.05 -10.55 -11.50
C LEU A 589 -16.87 -10.55 -10.52
N VAL A 590 -16.46 -11.72 -10.04
CA VAL A 590 -15.29 -11.87 -9.17
C VAL A 590 -14.15 -12.48 -9.98
N LEU A 591 -13.05 -11.75 -10.04
CA LEU A 591 -11.76 -12.16 -10.62
C LEU A 591 -10.77 -12.44 -9.48
N GLU A 592 -9.61 -13.02 -9.79
CA GLU A 592 -8.64 -13.45 -8.78
C GLU A 592 -8.23 -12.33 -7.81
N ASN A 593 -7.97 -11.13 -8.35
CA ASN A 593 -7.43 -10.00 -7.60
C ASN A 593 -8.37 -8.79 -7.53
N THR A 594 -9.57 -8.87 -8.11
CA THR A 594 -10.49 -7.74 -8.18
C THR A 594 -11.94 -8.18 -8.41
N ILE A 595 -12.87 -7.24 -8.25
CA ILE A 595 -14.28 -7.43 -8.58
C ILE A 595 -14.72 -6.38 -9.59
N LEU A 596 -15.69 -6.71 -10.43
CA LEU A 596 -16.46 -5.75 -11.22
C LEU A 596 -17.93 -5.84 -10.81
N THR A 597 -18.60 -4.70 -10.75
CA THR A 597 -20.02 -4.59 -10.38
C THR A 597 -20.79 -3.77 -11.39
N ASN A 598 -22.12 -3.81 -11.32
CA ASN A 598 -22.98 -2.93 -12.11
C ASN A 598 -23.28 -1.57 -11.44
N SER A 599 -22.65 -1.29 -10.29
CA SER A 599 -22.77 -0.04 -9.55
C SER A 599 -21.41 0.56 -9.23
N LEU A 600 -21.38 1.87 -8.95
CA LEU A 600 -20.20 2.52 -8.38
C LEU A 600 -19.70 1.77 -7.13
N PRO A 601 -18.39 1.74 -6.87
CA PRO A 601 -17.30 2.34 -7.67
C PRO A 601 -16.68 1.39 -8.72
N ASP A 602 -16.98 0.10 -8.66
CA ASP A 602 -16.30 -0.95 -9.44
C ASP A 602 -16.95 -1.24 -10.81
N ASN A 603 -17.66 -0.26 -11.40
CA ASN A 603 -18.41 -0.41 -12.64
C ASN A 603 -17.82 0.30 -13.86
N CYS A 604 -16.57 0.75 -13.82
CA CYS A 604 -15.93 1.47 -14.93
C CYS A 604 -14.80 0.64 -15.55
N VAL A 605 -14.87 0.46 -16.87
CA VAL A 605 -13.88 -0.30 -17.64
C VAL A 605 -13.50 0.41 -18.94
N ILE A 606 -12.32 0.07 -19.47
CA ILE A 606 -11.90 0.39 -20.84
C ILE A 606 -11.93 -0.91 -21.65
N ILE A 607 -12.60 -0.87 -22.80
CA ILE A 607 -12.70 -1.98 -23.75
C ILE A 607 -11.76 -1.81 -24.95
N GLU A 608 -11.72 -2.79 -25.84
CA GLU A 608 -11.11 -2.68 -27.17
C GLU A 608 -11.50 -1.38 -27.89
N GLY A 609 -10.55 -0.77 -28.60
CA GLY A 609 -10.72 0.58 -29.17
C GLY A 609 -10.55 1.74 -28.17
N ASN A 610 -10.15 1.46 -26.92
CA ASN A 610 -9.96 2.48 -25.86
C ASN A 610 -11.24 3.27 -25.53
N HIS A 611 -12.39 2.62 -25.59
CA HIS A 611 -13.67 3.21 -25.17
C HIS A 611 -13.92 2.97 -23.69
N VAL A 612 -14.30 4.02 -22.95
CA VAL A 612 -14.73 3.91 -21.55
C VAL A 612 -16.20 3.54 -21.49
N VAL A 613 -16.51 2.49 -20.73
CA VAL A 613 -17.85 1.97 -20.53
C VAL A 613 -18.19 1.88 -19.05
N LEU A 614 -19.43 2.24 -18.71
CA LEU A 614 -20.04 1.93 -17.42
C LEU A 614 -20.86 0.66 -17.52
N ILE A 615 -20.51 -0.33 -16.70
CA ILE A 615 -21.18 -1.61 -16.60
C ILE A 615 -22.57 -1.41 -15.96
N ALA A 616 -23.57 -1.98 -16.62
CA ALA A 616 -24.96 -2.01 -16.17
C ALA A 616 -25.44 -3.43 -15.83
N ASN A 617 -24.85 -4.47 -16.44
CA ASN A 617 -25.21 -5.86 -16.19
C ASN A 617 -24.13 -6.85 -16.67
N PHE A 618 -24.15 -8.07 -16.13
CA PHE A 618 -23.39 -9.21 -16.65
C PHE A 618 -24.36 -10.30 -17.10
N VAL A 619 -24.12 -10.91 -18.26
CA VAL A 619 -25.00 -11.94 -18.83
C VAL A 619 -24.18 -13.14 -19.28
N TRP A 620 -24.56 -14.33 -18.82
CA TRP A 620 -23.98 -15.59 -19.24
C TRP A 620 -24.92 -16.30 -20.21
N GLU A 621 -24.46 -16.48 -21.45
CA GLU A 621 -25.25 -17.11 -22.52
C GLU A 621 -24.31 -17.75 -23.54
N TYR A 622 -24.71 -18.90 -24.11
CA TYR A 622 -23.91 -19.66 -25.10
C TYR A 622 -22.45 -19.90 -24.67
N GLU A 623 -22.24 -20.25 -23.40
CA GLU A 623 -20.91 -20.48 -22.80
C GLU A 623 -19.96 -19.26 -22.83
N LYS A 624 -20.51 -18.06 -23.06
CA LYS A 624 -19.78 -16.80 -23.07
C LYS A 624 -20.31 -15.84 -22.01
N LEU A 625 -19.40 -15.02 -21.50
CA LEU A 625 -19.72 -13.89 -20.64
C LEU A 625 -19.84 -12.62 -21.48
N TYR A 626 -21.03 -12.03 -21.47
CA TYR A 626 -21.29 -10.71 -22.01
C TYR A 626 -21.40 -9.67 -20.89
N VAL A 627 -20.87 -8.49 -21.16
CA VAL A 627 -21.03 -7.32 -20.30
C VAL A 627 -21.93 -6.33 -21.03
N ILE A 628 -22.97 -5.87 -20.35
CA ILE A 628 -23.89 -4.86 -20.86
C ILE A 628 -23.56 -3.54 -20.19
N GLY A 629 -23.40 -2.48 -20.97
CA GLY A 629 -23.02 -1.18 -20.46
C GLY A 629 -23.36 -0.01 -21.38
N ARG A 630 -23.00 1.19 -20.93
CA ARG A 630 -23.13 2.44 -21.69
C ARG A 630 -21.75 3.06 -21.87
N ARG A 631 -21.38 3.37 -23.10
CA ARG A 631 -20.12 4.07 -23.39
C ARG A 631 -20.25 5.58 -23.19
N TYR A 632 -19.14 6.23 -22.85
CA TYR A 632 -19.04 7.68 -22.98
C TYR A 632 -18.81 8.07 -24.45
N LEU A 633 -19.54 9.08 -24.93
CA LEU A 633 -19.46 9.53 -26.32
C LEU A 633 -18.31 10.52 -26.55
N HIS A 634 -17.94 11.27 -25.52
CA HIS A 634 -16.83 12.22 -25.58
C HIS A 634 -15.67 11.75 -24.71
N GLN A 635 -14.47 11.72 -25.28
CA GLN A 635 -13.22 11.34 -24.61
C GLN A 635 -12.07 12.20 -25.13
N GLU A 636 -11.29 12.80 -24.24
CA GLU A 636 -10.12 13.61 -24.60
C GLU A 636 -9.00 13.51 -23.55
N ASN A 637 -7.84 14.08 -23.86
CA ASN A 637 -6.73 14.19 -22.91
C ASN A 637 -7.12 15.10 -21.74
N TYR A 638 -6.92 14.65 -20.51
CA TYR A 638 -7.15 15.49 -19.32
C TYR A 638 -6.01 16.51 -19.08
N PHE A 639 -4.78 16.15 -19.48
CA PHE A 639 -3.63 17.04 -19.56
C PHE A 639 -2.74 16.64 -20.74
N SER A 640 -1.93 17.58 -21.22
CA SER A 640 -1.01 17.39 -22.34
C SER A 640 0.47 17.48 -21.95
N TYR A 641 0.77 17.94 -20.75
CA TYR A 641 2.13 18.06 -20.20
C TYR A 641 2.33 17.07 -19.05
N PRO A 642 3.48 16.38 -18.97
CA PRO A 642 4.60 16.38 -19.93
C PRO A 642 4.35 15.56 -21.21
N LEU A 643 3.28 14.77 -21.23
CA LEU A 643 2.83 13.99 -22.38
C LEU A 643 1.29 13.99 -22.44
N PRO A 644 0.68 13.66 -23.59
CA PRO A 644 -0.78 13.48 -23.70
C PRO A 644 -1.27 12.37 -22.76
N SER A 645 -2.13 12.71 -21.81
CA SER A 645 -2.53 11.79 -20.73
C SER A 645 -3.14 10.47 -21.23
N SER A 646 -3.68 10.45 -22.45
CA SER A 646 -4.17 9.22 -23.09
C SER A 646 -3.08 8.15 -23.26
N ASN A 647 -1.80 8.53 -23.35
CA ASN A 647 -0.69 7.56 -23.47
C ASN A 647 -0.51 6.72 -22.20
N ILE A 648 -0.99 7.19 -21.05
CA ILE A 648 -1.00 6.45 -19.79
C ILE A 648 -2.42 6.03 -19.37
N TYR A 649 -3.35 6.01 -20.34
CA TYR A 649 -4.76 5.67 -20.16
C TYR A 649 -5.47 6.55 -19.13
N GLU A 650 -5.14 7.85 -19.16
CA GLU A 650 -5.78 8.88 -18.35
C GLU A 650 -6.53 9.85 -19.25
N ILE A 651 -7.85 9.82 -19.16
CA ILE A 651 -8.72 10.57 -20.07
C ILE A 651 -9.84 11.23 -19.29
N VAL A 652 -10.35 12.32 -19.83
CA VAL A 652 -11.59 12.91 -19.36
C VAL A 652 -12.71 12.49 -20.29
N VAL A 653 -13.83 12.08 -19.70
CA VAL A 653 -15.00 11.57 -20.41
C VAL A 653 -16.24 12.33 -20.00
N SER A 654 -17.16 12.51 -20.95
CA SER A 654 -18.47 13.14 -20.73
C SER A 654 -19.49 12.59 -21.72
N GLN A 655 -20.76 12.95 -21.54
CA GLN A 655 -21.88 12.50 -22.37
C GLN A 655 -22.02 10.97 -22.40
N LEU A 656 -22.52 10.39 -21.32
CA LEU A 656 -22.82 8.95 -21.27
C LEU A 656 -23.96 8.63 -22.26
N SER A 657 -23.76 7.63 -23.12
CA SER A 657 -24.77 7.23 -24.10
C SER A 657 -26.10 6.84 -23.43
N HIS A 658 -27.21 7.16 -24.10
CA HIS A 658 -28.54 6.67 -23.72
C HIS A 658 -28.77 5.21 -24.15
N THR A 659 -28.03 4.73 -25.14
CA THR A 659 -28.15 3.37 -25.67
C THR A 659 -27.30 2.39 -24.86
N LEU A 660 -27.86 1.20 -24.63
CA LEU A 660 -27.13 0.07 -24.06
C LEU A 660 -26.45 -0.73 -25.17
N GLU A 661 -25.29 -1.26 -24.84
CA GLU A 661 -24.48 -2.08 -25.73
C GLU A 661 -24.00 -3.31 -24.98
N SER A 662 -23.78 -4.40 -25.71
CA SER A 662 -23.19 -5.63 -25.19
C SER A 662 -21.85 -5.88 -25.87
N PHE A 663 -20.89 -6.34 -25.08
CA PHE A 663 -19.55 -6.72 -25.51
C PHE A 663 -19.18 -8.04 -24.83
N GLU A 664 -18.38 -8.87 -25.51
CA GLU A 664 -17.82 -10.07 -24.89
C GLU A 664 -16.79 -9.66 -23.84
N PHE A 665 -16.70 -10.41 -22.74
CA PHE A 665 -15.79 -10.05 -21.65
C PHE A 665 -14.30 -10.04 -22.08
N CYS A 666 -13.94 -10.82 -23.11
CA CYS A 666 -12.60 -10.79 -23.69
C CYS A 666 -12.23 -9.41 -24.29
N GLU A 667 -13.21 -8.57 -24.65
CA GLU A 667 -12.97 -7.21 -25.13
C GLU A 667 -12.65 -6.23 -23.99
N VAL A 668 -12.87 -6.62 -22.73
CA VAL A 668 -12.63 -5.77 -21.56
C VAL A 668 -11.16 -5.79 -21.18
N LYS A 669 -10.44 -4.70 -21.49
CA LYS A 669 -8.99 -4.60 -21.27
C LYS A 669 -8.62 -4.18 -19.86
N TYR A 670 -9.30 -3.18 -19.32
CA TYR A 670 -8.88 -2.56 -18.07
C TYR A 670 -10.03 -2.26 -17.13
N LYS A 671 -9.84 -2.56 -15.85
CA LYS A 671 -10.62 -1.94 -14.77
C LYS A 671 -10.10 -0.52 -14.56
N CYS A 672 -11.01 0.43 -14.34
CA CYS A 672 -10.65 1.83 -14.20
C CYS A 672 -11.17 2.43 -12.89
N ILE A 673 -10.45 3.42 -12.39
CA ILE A 673 -10.99 4.38 -11.43
C ILE A 673 -11.63 5.53 -12.19
N ARG A 674 -12.84 5.94 -11.79
CA ARG A 674 -13.57 7.07 -12.36
C ARG A 674 -13.92 8.05 -11.25
N ILE A 675 -13.41 9.27 -11.31
CA ILE A 675 -13.72 10.33 -10.34
C ILE A 675 -14.25 11.57 -11.07
N PRO A 676 -15.16 12.35 -10.46
CA PRO A 676 -15.61 13.61 -11.06
C PRO A 676 -14.45 14.60 -11.21
N THR A 677 -14.46 15.40 -12.28
CA THR A 677 -13.40 16.40 -12.52
C THR A 677 -13.53 17.66 -11.66
N PHE A 678 -14.74 17.94 -11.15
CA PHE A 678 -15.07 19.08 -10.31
C PHE A 678 -16.05 18.68 -9.19
N PHE A 679 -16.10 19.50 -8.15
CA PHE A 679 -17.11 19.44 -7.10
C PHE A 679 -17.73 20.83 -6.90
N PRO A 680 -19.07 21.00 -6.99
CA PRO A 680 -20.07 19.99 -7.36
C PRO A 680 -19.91 19.39 -8.76
N GLU A 681 -20.54 18.23 -9.01
CA GLU A 681 -20.33 17.46 -10.24
C GLU A 681 -20.95 18.13 -11.48
N THR A 682 -20.20 18.14 -12.59
CA THR A 682 -20.62 18.75 -13.87
C THR A 682 -20.97 17.73 -14.96
N GLY A 683 -20.95 16.43 -14.64
CA GLY A 683 -21.14 15.35 -15.61
C GLY A 683 -19.88 14.99 -16.43
N SER A 684 -18.73 15.59 -16.10
CA SER A 684 -17.40 15.24 -16.61
C SER A 684 -16.63 14.42 -15.58
N TYR A 685 -15.96 13.36 -16.03
CA TYR A 685 -15.23 12.43 -15.18
C TYR A 685 -13.82 12.19 -15.69
N PHE A 686 -12.85 12.18 -14.77
CA PHE A 686 -11.51 11.67 -15.02
C PHE A 686 -11.51 10.15 -14.84
N VAL A 687 -10.97 9.44 -15.82
CA VAL A 687 -10.87 7.99 -15.84
C VAL A 687 -9.40 7.63 -16.00
N SER A 688 -8.90 6.77 -15.10
CA SER A 688 -7.54 6.27 -15.14
C SER A 688 -7.52 4.75 -15.04
N LYS A 689 -6.67 4.11 -15.86
CA LYS A 689 -6.43 2.65 -15.80
C LYS A 689 -5.94 2.24 -14.42
N LEU A 690 -6.64 1.27 -13.82
CA LEU A 690 -6.33 0.70 -12.51
C LEU A 690 -5.66 -0.68 -12.63
N LEU A 691 -6.30 -1.64 -13.31
CA LEU A 691 -5.81 -3.00 -13.47
C LEU A 691 -5.96 -3.48 -14.91
N ASN A 692 -4.97 -4.23 -15.41
CA ASN A 692 -5.05 -4.99 -16.64
C ASN A 692 -5.87 -6.27 -16.41
N LEU A 693 -6.93 -6.44 -17.21
CA LEU A 693 -7.86 -7.55 -17.16
C LEU A 693 -7.71 -8.49 -18.36
N ASN A 694 -6.74 -8.25 -19.25
CA ASN A 694 -6.48 -9.15 -20.38
C ASN A 694 -6.14 -10.54 -19.84
N ILE A 695 -7.12 -11.44 -19.97
CA ILE A 695 -7.00 -12.87 -19.76
C ILE A 695 -6.50 -13.43 -21.10
N ASN A 696 -5.19 -13.43 -21.30
CA ASN A 696 -4.58 -14.22 -22.38
C ASN A 696 -4.32 -15.65 -21.92
#